data_AF-A0A7X3QG40-F1
#
_entry.id   AF-A0A7X3QG40-F1
#
_cell.length_a   1.000
_cell.length_b   1.000
_cell.length_c   1.000
_cell.angle_alpha   90.00
_cell.angle_beta   90.00
_cell.angle_gamma   90.00
#
_symmetry.space_group_name_H-M   'P 1'
#
loop_
_entity.id
_entity.type
_entity.pdbx_description
1 polymer ?
#
loop_
_entity_poly.entity_id
_entity_poly.type
_entity_poly.pdbx_seq_one_letter_code
_entity_poly.pdbx_strand_id
1 'polypeptide(L)'
;MLLHASSPLAARIGGRLLAAALVAIALIGGLLVLEAPHMAWAQEPECEVTDLGTLGGETRQLEANGRWTTEDCDSAFRVGSDAHSYRFQVEEGGRVRIELLSSEADSYLYLLSDSGDRIADDDDSAAGRNARIERDLAPGAYQIEATTVGGRGRGPADFSLIVGYVEGCEAIDLGVLTAEADLTATGVWSLETCGSRIEANHPAYSYSFMLPASGRVRIDLTSEYGDPVLSLASPAGVIGANDDGGPGRNSRIEKYLPAGVYLIEATTYLRADRQPLVADFELTVHLVDEVAAQHTYILKMEETLAPDVAIAGEPFMVDFRVGNVGGGDLPEDWFAIVYAIGPRAYADLEIPSSETVWNAGASYHSIPELASATSTAIPSAGPIAVTLPRPGNSWVFVGVQPFQLVEDEGRYDNPGVFHGIWRNLRVVTGPIYGPVTVSVDGANYTVEAADDEDGEVTTTVASVADAEAEVDDAVQAKATYTAAVAETVLDGIFERPGLAGLAASGEPESIDVPNASSTTLLRLFGEQYLEAIAIWGFDDVVANGEVINPVHVQELVLHVADKAAQQYAALSARWTALELVASGTGLPFEDAFALQAELAYAERILASIAAAGSIASQAGPGEMVPADEFDALMRQASCRAASLGDAFEAAGVEDVEALLALDAELRANLDVFGLGSDAALCAVAGVDRENARFLTRLGISDPEIAAMNAPDRAPEPVVEATPVAPEPYRLRIIASLRGDGRVEHGVELYGQHFLPPSRLLPADAPAGQWYASGEVEVEGHSIGVVRARRLADGRIELGFRDANGDAVEPGIRFVADPPLGIFVRSSVIEVPRPEVAEEGSSE
;
A
#
# COMPACT_ATOMS: atom_id res chain seq x y z
N MET A 1 25.47 14.91 -40.49
CA MET A 1 26.37 16.03 -40.86
C MET A 1 26.48 16.95 -39.64
N LEU A 2 27.66 17.49 -39.35
CA LEU A 2 28.13 17.76 -37.98
C LEU A 2 27.81 19.16 -37.39
N LEU A 3 27.43 19.15 -36.09
CA LEU A 3 27.89 19.98 -34.96
C LEU A 3 27.51 21.48 -34.75
N HIS A 4 27.26 21.76 -33.44
CA HIS A 4 27.61 22.96 -32.63
C HIS A 4 26.82 24.29 -32.82
N ALA A 5 26.72 25.22 -31.84
CA ALA A 5 26.74 25.19 -30.35
C ALA A 5 26.54 26.63 -29.76
N SER A 6 25.95 26.74 -28.56
CA SER A 6 26.18 27.77 -27.49
C SER A 6 25.89 29.30 -27.65
N SER A 7 25.58 29.94 -26.50
CA SER A 7 25.31 31.38 -26.17
C SER A 7 26.58 32.30 -26.21
N PRO A 8 26.71 33.59 -25.73
CA PRO A 8 26.05 34.29 -24.56
C PRO A 8 25.98 35.88 -24.51
N LEU A 9 25.60 36.44 -23.33
CA LEU A 9 26.13 37.67 -22.60
C LEU A 9 25.72 39.17 -22.86
N ALA A 10 25.00 39.75 -21.86
CA ALA A 10 25.03 41.08 -21.17
C ALA A 10 25.22 42.50 -21.84
N ALA A 11 24.43 43.52 -21.39
CA ALA A 11 24.89 44.71 -20.60
C ALA A 11 23.98 46.00 -20.55
N ARG A 12 23.92 46.64 -19.36
CA ARG A 12 23.80 48.11 -19.01
C ARG A 12 22.55 49.01 -19.30
N ILE A 13 21.92 49.42 -18.18
CA ILE A 13 21.54 50.78 -17.68
C ILE A 13 21.04 51.89 -18.66
N GLY A 14 19.81 52.38 -18.41
CA GLY A 14 19.25 53.70 -18.78
C GLY A 14 17.71 53.68 -18.63
N GLY A 15 16.94 54.74 -18.36
CA GLY A 15 17.19 56.16 -18.04
C GLY A 15 15.85 56.83 -17.59
N ARG A 16 15.84 58.10 -17.15
CA ARG A 16 14.64 58.81 -16.63
C ARG A 16 14.28 60.08 -17.43
N LEU A 17 12.96 60.31 -17.59
CA LEU A 17 12.23 61.61 -17.63
C LEU A 17 12.25 62.57 -18.85
N LEU A 18 11.05 63.17 -19.04
CA LEU A 18 10.63 64.55 -19.46
C LEU A 18 9.71 64.60 -20.71
N ALA A 19 8.78 65.56 -20.91
CA ALA A 19 8.50 66.88 -20.30
C ALA A 19 7.01 67.32 -20.52
N ALA A 20 6.46 68.50 -20.19
CA ALA A 20 6.55 69.44 -19.03
C ALA A 20 5.79 70.77 -19.33
N ALA A 21 4.82 71.24 -18.51
CA ALA A 21 4.24 72.60 -18.67
C ALA A 21 3.57 73.24 -17.41
N LEU A 22 4.30 74.15 -16.76
CA LEU A 22 3.93 75.42 -16.08
C LEU A 22 2.48 75.69 -15.56
N VAL A 23 2.36 76.11 -14.29
CA VAL A 23 2.20 77.52 -13.82
C VAL A 23 2.19 77.53 -12.27
N ALA A 24 2.65 78.63 -11.63
CA ALA A 24 2.70 78.77 -10.17
C ALA A 24 2.31 80.17 -9.67
N ILE A 25 1.70 80.25 -8.49
CA ILE A 25 1.86 81.25 -7.40
C ILE A 25 0.97 80.82 -6.21
N ALA A 26 1.39 81.11 -4.98
CA ALA A 26 0.80 80.58 -3.75
C ALA A 26 0.26 81.68 -2.80
N LEU A 27 -0.39 81.23 -1.71
CA LEU A 27 -0.82 81.95 -0.49
C LEU A 27 -2.05 82.88 -0.59
N ILE A 28 -3.09 82.54 0.17
CA ILE A 28 -3.53 83.19 1.43
C ILE A 28 -4.64 82.31 2.05
N GLY A 29 -4.73 82.25 3.39
CA GLY A 29 -5.71 81.43 4.09
C GLY A 29 -6.99 82.16 4.51
N GLY A 30 -7.94 81.42 5.08
CA GLY A 30 -9.10 81.97 5.80
C GLY A 30 -10.47 81.47 5.30
N LEU A 31 -11.13 80.68 6.15
CA LEU A 31 -12.58 80.41 6.23
C LEU A 31 -13.41 80.34 4.92
N LEU A 32 -13.92 79.13 4.65
CA LEU A 32 -15.37 78.88 4.55
C LEU A 32 -15.61 77.37 4.55
N VAL A 33 -16.15 76.83 5.65
CA VAL A 33 -16.67 75.46 5.69
C VAL A 33 -18.09 75.50 5.14
N LEU A 34 -18.30 74.82 4.02
CA LEU A 34 -19.63 74.43 3.54
C LEU A 34 -19.76 72.93 3.79
N GLU A 35 -20.58 72.58 4.77
CA GLU A 35 -20.90 71.18 5.08
C GLU A 35 -21.70 70.58 3.93
N ALA A 36 -21.13 69.58 3.25
CA ALA A 36 -21.91 68.61 2.50
C ALA A 36 -22.39 67.53 3.48
N PRO A 37 -23.66 67.09 3.41
CA PRO A 37 -24.18 66.12 4.38
C PRO A 37 -23.44 64.79 4.23
N HIS A 38 -23.01 64.23 5.36
CA HIS A 38 -22.51 62.86 5.41
C HIS A 38 -23.64 61.92 4.94
N MET A 39 -23.39 61.18 3.87
CA MET A 39 -24.13 59.95 3.62
C MET A 39 -23.90 59.06 4.84
N ALA A 40 -24.95 58.79 5.60
CA ALA A 40 -24.93 57.75 6.61
C ALA A 40 -24.70 56.43 5.88
N TRP A 41 -23.56 55.80 6.15
CA TRP A 41 -23.41 54.39 5.86
C TRP A 41 -24.40 53.69 6.79
N ALA A 42 -25.22 52.78 6.26
CA ALA A 42 -26.04 51.95 7.13
C ALA A 42 -25.08 51.24 8.10
N GLN A 43 -25.36 51.30 9.40
CA GLN A 43 -24.70 50.42 10.35
C GLN A 43 -24.94 48.99 9.85
N GLU A 44 -23.86 48.21 9.73
CA GLU A 44 -24.01 46.75 9.68
C GLU A 44 -24.83 46.34 10.91
N PRO A 45 -25.83 45.44 10.77
CA PRO A 45 -26.66 45.06 11.90
C PRO A 45 -25.76 44.54 13.02
N GLU A 46 -25.88 45.14 14.21
CA GLU A 46 -25.19 44.62 15.39
C GLU A 46 -25.78 43.24 15.70
N CYS A 47 -25.01 42.19 15.39
CA CYS A 47 -25.41 40.80 15.60
C CYS A 47 -25.42 40.48 17.09
N GLU A 48 -26.49 40.88 17.75
CA GLU A 48 -26.71 40.68 19.17
C GLU A 48 -26.93 39.20 19.46
N VAL A 49 -26.01 38.59 20.21
CA VAL A 49 -26.17 37.23 20.73
C VAL A 49 -27.19 37.26 21.86
N THR A 50 -28.38 36.72 21.61
CA THR A 50 -29.49 36.73 22.57
C THR A 50 -29.25 35.71 23.69
N ASP A 51 -29.25 36.16 24.95
CA ASP A 51 -29.09 35.28 26.11
C ASP A 51 -30.43 34.61 26.48
N LEU A 52 -30.48 33.29 26.34
CA LEU A 52 -31.62 32.44 26.73
C LEU A 52 -31.69 32.18 28.23
N GLY A 53 -30.61 32.45 28.97
CA GLY A 53 -30.48 32.15 30.40
C GLY A 53 -29.87 30.78 30.70
N THR A 54 -30.25 30.22 31.85
CA THR A 54 -29.62 29.02 32.42
C THR A 54 -30.56 27.81 32.37
N LEU A 55 -30.08 26.74 31.77
CA LEU A 55 -30.67 25.41 31.76
C LEU A 55 -30.13 24.63 32.98
N GLY A 56 -30.93 24.53 34.04
CA GLY A 56 -30.47 24.11 35.37
C GLY A 56 -31.48 24.30 36.49
N GLY A 57 -31.29 23.58 37.60
CA GLY A 57 -32.15 23.68 38.78
C GLY A 57 -33.61 23.33 38.49
N GLU A 58 -34.52 24.30 38.63
CA GLU A 58 -35.95 24.15 38.29
C GLU A 58 -36.23 24.37 36.79
N THR A 59 -35.30 24.95 36.02
CA THR A 59 -35.46 25.25 34.59
C THR A 59 -34.98 24.10 33.73
N ARG A 60 -35.92 23.26 33.26
CA ARG A 60 -35.65 22.10 32.38
C ARG A 60 -35.66 22.40 30.88
N GLN A 61 -36.15 23.58 30.48
CA GLN A 61 -36.31 23.98 29.08
C GLN A 61 -36.21 25.50 28.95
N LEU A 62 -35.58 25.96 27.88
CA LEU A 62 -35.48 27.33 27.41
C LEU A 62 -36.11 27.41 26.02
N GLU A 63 -36.72 28.55 25.70
CA GLU A 63 -37.37 28.78 24.41
C GLU A 63 -37.09 30.18 23.89
N ALA A 64 -36.90 30.29 22.58
CA ALA A 64 -36.96 31.55 21.84
C ALA A 64 -37.86 31.40 20.62
N ASN A 65 -38.43 32.51 20.17
CA ASN A 65 -39.11 32.58 18.89
C ASN A 65 -38.52 33.75 18.13
N GLY A 66 -38.30 33.56 16.84
CA GLY A 66 -37.69 34.55 15.97
C GLY A 66 -38.31 34.53 14.59
N ARG A 67 -37.81 35.41 13.74
CA ARG A 67 -38.19 35.48 12.33
C ARG A 67 -36.94 35.79 11.53
N TRP A 68 -36.60 34.91 10.62
CA TRP A 68 -35.55 35.15 9.64
C TRP A 68 -36.02 36.20 8.63
N THR A 69 -35.20 37.22 8.39
CA THR A 69 -35.42 38.27 7.40
C THR A 69 -34.12 38.60 6.66
N THR A 70 -34.24 39.18 5.47
CA THR A 70 -33.08 39.60 4.66
C THR A 70 -32.25 40.73 5.29
N GLU A 71 -32.75 41.37 6.35
CA GLU A 71 -32.08 42.43 7.12
C GLU A 71 -31.33 41.89 8.35
N ASP A 72 -31.49 40.60 8.67
CA ASP A 72 -30.80 39.92 9.77
C ASP A 72 -29.32 39.67 9.43
N CYS A 73 -28.60 39.12 10.40
CA CYS A 73 -27.18 38.78 10.28
C CYS A 73 -26.92 37.66 9.28
N ASP A 74 -25.73 37.67 8.67
CA ASP A 74 -25.24 36.52 7.91
C ASP A 74 -24.87 35.37 8.86
N SER A 75 -25.25 34.15 8.48
CA SER A 75 -24.73 32.94 9.10
C SER A 75 -23.21 32.89 8.97
N ALA A 76 -22.51 32.63 10.07
CA ALA A 76 -21.07 32.46 10.07
C ALA A 76 -20.61 31.20 9.31
N PHE A 77 -21.52 30.23 9.13
CA PHE A 77 -21.23 28.92 8.54
C PHE A 77 -21.90 28.69 7.18
N ARG A 78 -22.98 29.42 6.84
CA ARG A 78 -23.74 29.31 5.57
C ARG A 78 -23.79 30.65 4.83
N VAL A 79 -22.79 30.88 3.98
CA VAL A 79 -22.69 32.08 3.12
C VAL A 79 -24.01 32.36 2.38
N GLY A 80 -24.58 33.55 2.58
CA GLY A 80 -25.83 33.96 1.95
C GLY A 80 -27.11 33.51 2.66
N SER A 81 -27.01 32.93 3.86
CA SER A 81 -28.15 32.67 4.75
C SER A 81 -28.27 33.72 5.85
N ASP A 82 -29.50 34.01 6.24
CA ASP A 82 -29.87 34.79 7.41
C ASP A 82 -29.82 33.94 8.69
N ALA A 83 -29.36 34.53 9.80
CA ALA A 83 -29.13 33.82 11.06
C ALA A 83 -29.45 34.65 12.30
N HIS A 84 -29.86 33.95 13.37
CA HIS A 84 -29.99 34.49 14.73
C HIS A 84 -29.04 33.75 15.66
N SER A 85 -28.27 34.49 16.45
CA SER A 85 -27.32 33.92 17.41
C SER A 85 -27.87 33.98 18.83
N TYR A 86 -27.77 32.86 19.54
CA TYR A 86 -28.21 32.70 20.92
C TYR A 86 -27.07 32.20 21.80
N ARG A 87 -27.14 32.45 23.11
CA ARG A 87 -26.29 31.83 24.11
C ARG A 87 -27.11 31.29 25.27
N PHE A 88 -26.64 30.20 25.88
CA PHE A 88 -27.25 29.62 27.08
C PHE A 88 -26.19 29.02 28.00
N GLN A 89 -26.51 28.91 29.28
CA GLN A 89 -25.66 28.29 30.30
C GLN A 89 -26.24 26.94 30.72
N VAL A 90 -25.44 25.88 30.64
CA VAL A 90 -25.73 24.59 31.30
C VAL A 90 -25.20 24.66 32.74
N GLU A 91 -26.07 24.41 33.72
CA GLU A 91 -25.69 24.38 35.16
C GLU A 91 -25.29 22.97 35.62
N GLU A 92 -26.05 21.97 35.19
CA GLU A 92 -25.87 20.56 35.54
C GLU A 92 -25.54 19.77 34.26
N GLY A 93 -24.52 18.91 34.29
CA GLY A 93 -24.15 18.14 33.10
C GLY A 93 -25.24 17.12 32.75
N GLY A 94 -25.62 17.03 31.48
CA GLY A 94 -26.71 16.14 31.06
C GLY A 94 -27.00 16.18 29.56
N ARG A 95 -27.90 15.30 29.12
CA ARG A 95 -28.33 15.21 27.74
C ARG A 95 -29.27 16.36 27.38
N VAL A 96 -28.91 17.16 26.39
CA VAL A 96 -29.68 18.32 25.91
C VAL A 96 -30.14 18.07 24.48
N ARG A 97 -31.42 18.35 24.21
CA ARG A 97 -32.02 18.43 22.87
C ARG A 97 -32.21 19.90 22.52
N ILE A 98 -31.79 20.26 21.31
CA ILE A 98 -31.95 21.57 20.69
C ILE A 98 -32.76 21.36 19.42
N GLU A 99 -33.92 22.00 19.31
CA GLU A 99 -34.82 21.89 18.16
C GLU A 99 -35.11 23.25 17.56
N LEU A 100 -35.05 23.34 16.23
CA LEU A 100 -35.37 24.54 15.46
C LEU A 100 -36.51 24.24 14.51
N LEU A 101 -37.68 24.72 14.90
CA LEU A 101 -38.95 24.38 14.28
C LEU A 101 -39.44 25.52 13.39
N SER A 102 -39.67 25.25 12.10
CA SER A 102 -40.34 26.17 11.18
C SER A 102 -41.26 25.43 10.22
N SER A 103 -42.51 25.88 10.11
CA SER A 103 -43.44 25.43 9.07
C SER A 103 -43.24 26.16 7.74
N GLU A 104 -42.45 27.24 7.72
CA GLU A 104 -42.28 28.14 6.57
C GLU A 104 -40.92 27.94 5.89
N ALA A 105 -39.87 27.71 6.68
CA ALA A 105 -38.51 27.49 6.20
C ALA A 105 -38.10 26.00 6.22
N ASP A 106 -36.86 25.79 5.79
CA ASP A 106 -36.09 24.56 5.90
C ASP A 106 -34.96 24.87 6.90
N SER A 107 -35.09 24.37 8.13
CA SER A 107 -34.32 24.82 9.29
C SER A 107 -32.88 24.32 9.26
N TYR A 108 -31.94 25.05 9.88
CA TYR A 108 -30.56 24.60 10.04
C TYR A 108 -30.00 25.11 11.38
N LEU A 109 -29.45 24.22 12.19
CA LEU A 109 -28.85 24.53 13.49
C LEU A 109 -27.33 24.38 13.46
N TYR A 110 -26.63 25.27 14.17
CA TYR A 110 -25.28 25.02 14.68
C TYR A 110 -25.28 25.16 16.20
N LEU A 111 -24.72 24.16 16.91
CA LEU A 111 -24.34 24.25 18.31
C LEU A 111 -22.84 24.52 18.41
N LEU A 112 -22.45 25.54 19.17
CA LEU A 112 -21.08 26.00 19.33
C LEU A 112 -20.66 26.05 20.81
N SER A 113 -19.36 26.00 21.06
CA SER A 113 -18.75 26.29 22.36
C SER A 113 -18.88 27.78 22.72
N ASP A 114 -18.57 28.16 23.97
CA ASP A 114 -18.45 29.58 24.37
C ASP A 114 -17.39 30.33 23.54
N SER A 115 -16.36 29.64 23.02
CA SER A 115 -15.35 30.20 22.10
C SER A 115 -15.82 30.33 20.65
N GLY A 116 -17.00 29.82 20.29
CA GLY A 116 -17.55 29.85 18.92
C GLY A 116 -17.13 28.66 18.05
N ASP A 117 -16.46 27.66 18.60
CA ASP A 117 -16.07 26.45 17.87
C ASP A 117 -17.30 25.53 17.67
N ARG A 118 -17.50 25.01 16.46
CA ARG A 118 -18.65 24.14 16.12
C ARG A 118 -18.54 22.79 16.83
N ILE A 119 -19.56 22.45 17.61
CA ILE A 119 -19.73 21.18 18.33
C ILE A 119 -20.59 20.20 17.51
N ALA A 120 -21.68 20.69 16.94
CA ALA A 120 -22.63 19.90 16.16
C ALA A 120 -23.50 20.80 15.28
N ASP A 121 -24.19 20.21 14.32
CA ASP A 121 -25.10 20.85 13.39
C ASP A 121 -26.10 19.84 12.81
N ASP A 122 -27.24 20.33 12.33
CA ASP A 122 -28.32 19.52 11.77
C ASP A 122 -29.29 20.35 10.91
N ASP A 123 -29.99 19.73 9.96
CA ASP A 123 -31.09 20.32 9.17
C ASP A 123 -32.38 19.50 9.10
N ASP A 124 -32.31 18.18 8.92
CA ASP A 124 -33.48 17.33 8.64
C ASP A 124 -33.92 16.34 9.75
N SER A 125 -33.32 16.35 10.95
CA SER A 125 -33.50 15.26 11.93
C SER A 125 -34.65 15.37 12.93
N ALA A 126 -35.46 16.43 12.87
CA ALA A 126 -36.78 16.49 13.50
C ALA A 126 -37.91 16.31 12.47
N ALA A 127 -39.16 16.25 12.94
CA ALA A 127 -40.31 15.99 12.08
C ALA A 127 -40.43 16.99 10.89
N GLY A 128 -40.17 16.54 9.67
CA GLY A 128 -40.37 17.31 8.44
C GLY A 128 -39.08 17.91 7.88
N ARG A 129 -38.90 19.22 8.02
CA ARG A 129 -37.69 19.99 7.60
C ARG A 129 -37.18 20.84 8.77
N ASN A 130 -37.21 20.21 9.93
CA ASN A 130 -36.90 20.82 11.22
C ASN A 130 -35.58 20.23 11.68
N ALA A 131 -34.70 21.09 12.20
CA ALA A 131 -33.39 20.66 12.66
C ALA A 131 -33.47 20.23 14.14
N ARG A 132 -32.72 19.19 14.50
CA ARG A 132 -32.55 18.70 15.87
C ARG A 132 -31.12 18.27 16.16
N ILE A 133 -30.53 18.83 17.20
CA ILE A 133 -29.25 18.39 17.78
C ILE A 133 -29.52 17.78 19.15
N GLU A 134 -29.04 16.56 19.40
CA GLU A 134 -28.96 15.98 20.76
C GLU A 134 -27.52 15.73 21.15
N ARG A 135 -27.06 16.25 22.30
CA ARG A 135 -25.71 16.05 22.82
C ARG A 135 -25.70 16.00 24.35
N ASP A 136 -24.78 15.21 24.91
CA ASP A 136 -24.44 15.27 26.34
C ASP A 136 -23.53 16.50 26.57
N LEU A 137 -24.04 17.51 27.28
CA LEU A 137 -23.33 18.77 27.55
C LEU A 137 -22.84 18.84 28.99
N ALA A 138 -21.63 19.35 29.19
CA ALA A 138 -21.06 19.60 30.51
C ALA A 138 -21.52 20.98 31.04
N PRO A 139 -21.43 21.26 32.36
CA PRO A 139 -21.67 22.60 32.88
C PRO A 139 -20.76 23.63 32.21
N GLY A 140 -21.35 24.62 31.54
CA GLY A 140 -20.63 25.54 30.66
C GLY A 140 -21.56 26.46 29.88
N ALA A 141 -20.98 27.50 29.29
CA ALA A 141 -21.69 28.35 28.33
C ALA A 141 -21.55 27.78 26.92
N TYR A 142 -22.63 27.90 26.15
CA TYR A 142 -22.74 27.42 24.78
C TYR A 142 -23.45 28.47 23.93
N GLN A 143 -23.20 28.44 22.62
CA GLN A 143 -23.88 29.30 21.66
C GLN A 143 -24.65 28.47 20.63
N ILE A 144 -25.71 29.03 20.06
CA ILE A 144 -26.50 28.41 18.99
C ILE A 144 -26.62 29.42 17.85
N GLU A 145 -26.35 28.99 16.62
CA GLU A 145 -26.75 29.74 15.43
C GLU A 145 -27.99 29.05 14.82
N ALA A 146 -29.10 29.79 14.75
CA ALA A 146 -30.33 29.36 14.11
C ALA A 146 -30.42 29.99 12.71
N THR A 147 -30.29 29.17 11.66
CA THR A 147 -30.29 29.60 10.25
C THR A 147 -31.12 28.62 9.40
N THR A 148 -30.96 28.63 8.07
CA THR A 148 -31.78 27.84 7.15
C THR A 148 -30.97 27.23 6.00
N VAL A 149 -31.49 26.15 5.41
CA VAL A 149 -30.91 25.55 4.20
C VAL A 149 -31.01 26.49 3.00
N GLY A 150 -32.18 27.12 2.81
CA GLY A 150 -32.58 27.82 1.57
C GLY A 150 -32.05 29.24 1.36
N GLY A 151 -31.29 29.79 2.30
CA GLY A 151 -30.68 31.12 2.21
C GLY A 151 -31.66 32.30 2.16
N ARG A 152 -31.13 33.53 2.09
CA ARG A 152 -31.92 34.78 2.13
C ARG A 152 -32.96 34.91 1.01
N GLY A 153 -32.78 34.20 -0.11
CA GLY A 153 -33.71 34.19 -1.25
C GLY A 153 -35.09 33.57 -0.95
N ARG A 154 -35.19 32.80 0.14
CA ARG A 154 -36.43 32.21 0.68
C ARG A 154 -37.50 33.26 1.02
N GLY A 155 -37.10 34.46 1.42
CA GLY A 155 -37.99 35.45 2.04
C GLY A 155 -38.24 35.17 3.52
N PRO A 156 -39.01 36.04 4.22
CA PRO A 156 -39.10 35.99 5.67
C PRO A 156 -39.87 34.76 6.17
N ALA A 157 -39.39 34.15 7.25
CA ALA A 157 -39.97 32.93 7.82
C ALA A 157 -39.88 32.91 9.35
N ASP A 158 -40.96 32.52 10.03
CA ASP A 158 -41.02 32.43 11.49
C ASP A 158 -40.41 31.09 11.99
N PHE A 159 -39.77 31.11 13.17
CA PHE A 159 -39.21 29.92 13.81
C PHE A 159 -39.36 29.90 15.33
N SER A 160 -39.31 28.70 15.89
CA SER A 160 -39.22 28.44 17.33
C SER A 160 -37.95 27.63 17.63
N LEU A 161 -37.15 28.11 18.57
CA LEU A 161 -35.96 27.43 19.09
C LEU A 161 -36.26 26.91 20.49
N ILE A 162 -36.09 25.61 20.70
CA ILE A 162 -36.30 24.94 21.99
C ILE A 162 -34.97 24.30 22.43
N VAL A 163 -34.57 24.52 23.69
CA VAL A 163 -33.36 23.94 24.28
C VAL A 163 -33.74 23.32 25.63
N GLY A 164 -33.69 21.99 25.76
CA GLY A 164 -34.15 21.31 26.98
C GLY A 164 -33.37 20.06 27.33
N TYR A 165 -33.40 19.67 28.61
CA TYR A 165 -32.88 18.36 29.02
C TYR A 165 -33.78 17.24 28.49
N VAL A 166 -33.18 16.15 28.03
CA VAL A 166 -33.90 14.92 27.65
C VAL A 166 -33.86 13.93 28.80
N GLU A 167 -34.98 13.77 29.49
CA GLU A 167 -35.14 12.75 30.53
C GLU A 167 -35.41 11.37 29.89
N GLY A 168 -35.02 10.29 30.57
CA GLY A 168 -35.28 8.91 30.11
C GLY A 168 -34.27 8.33 29.12
N CYS A 169 -33.22 9.06 28.74
CA CYS A 169 -32.13 8.57 27.88
C CYS A 169 -30.95 7.92 28.65
N GLU A 170 -31.17 7.55 29.92
CA GLU A 170 -30.26 6.73 30.70
C GLU A 170 -30.35 5.26 30.28
N ALA A 171 -29.29 4.49 30.54
CA ALA A 171 -29.28 3.08 30.17
C ALA A 171 -30.25 2.26 31.03
N ILE A 172 -31.20 1.57 30.39
CA ILE A 172 -32.16 0.70 31.06
C ILE A 172 -31.43 -0.56 31.56
N ASP A 173 -31.43 -0.80 32.87
CA ASP A 173 -30.84 -2.01 33.46
C ASP A 173 -31.69 -3.25 33.14
N LEU A 174 -31.13 -4.14 32.32
CA LEU A 174 -31.67 -5.46 32.00
C LEU A 174 -31.44 -6.46 33.13
N GLY A 175 -30.54 -6.16 34.08
CA GLY A 175 -30.20 -6.99 35.22
C GLY A 175 -28.93 -7.82 35.01
N VAL A 176 -28.89 -8.99 35.67
CA VAL A 176 -27.72 -9.86 35.72
C VAL A 176 -27.89 -11.00 34.74
N LEU A 177 -26.99 -11.11 33.78
CA LEU A 177 -26.99 -12.19 32.80
C LEU A 177 -26.49 -13.49 33.47
N THR A 178 -27.27 -14.55 33.34
CA THR A 178 -27.00 -15.86 33.97
C THR A 178 -27.27 -17.00 33.00
N ALA A 179 -26.76 -18.20 33.25
CA ALA A 179 -26.92 -19.34 32.34
C ALA A 179 -28.37 -19.89 32.34
N GLU A 180 -29.17 -19.50 33.32
CA GLU A 180 -30.54 -19.97 33.55
C GLU A 180 -31.62 -19.10 32.88
N ALA A 181 -31.27 -17.89 32.40
CA ALA A 181 -32.23 -16.97 31.79
C ALA A 181 -31.57 -15.93 30.87
N ASP A 182 -32.14 -15.77 29.69
CA ASP A 182 -31.86 -14.68 28.76
C ASP A 182 -32.45 -13.36 29.29
N LEU A 183 -31.80 -12.24 28.96
CA LEU A 183 -32.33 -10.91 29.22
C LEU A 183 -32.96 -10.37 27.94
N THR A 184 -34.23 -9.97 27.99
CA THR A 184 -34.96 -9.48 26.82
C THR A 184 -35.54 -8.09 27.06
N ALA A 185 -35.59 -7.28 26.02
CA ALA A 185 -36.31 -6.02 25.98
C ALA A 185 -37.00 -5.85 24.64
N THR A 186 -38.18 -5.23 24.65
CA THR A 186 -38.88 -4.82 23.43
C THR A 186 -39.09 -3.32 23.45
N GLY A 187 -39.09 -2.71 22.27
CA GLY A 187 -39.23 -1.27 22.14
C GLY A 187 -39.68 -0.86 20.76
N VAL A 188 -39.70 0.46 20.56
CA VAL A 188 -40.19 1.08 19.34
C VAL A 188 -39.36 2.33 19.06
N TRP A 189 -38.65 2.37 17.93
CA TRP A 189 -38.02 3.58 17.43
C TRP A 189 -39.06 4.52 16.84
N SER A 190 -38.91 5.80 17.16
CA SER A 190 -39.80 6.88 16.73
C SER A 190 -39.04 8.20 16.77
N LEU A 191 -39.64 9.26 16.22
CA LEU A 191 -39.11 10.63 16.33
C LEU A 191 -39.01 11.15 17.78
N GLU A 192 -39.65 10.53 18.77
CA GLU A 192 -39.49 10.95 20.18
C GLU A 192 -38.47 10.12 20.96
N THR A 193 -38.01 9.01 20.39
CA THR A 193 -36.93 8.21 20.97
C THR A 193 -35.65 9.05 21.06
N CYS A 194 -34.87 8.84 22.13
CA CYS A 194 -33.55 9.46 22.29
C CYS A 194 -32.66 9.19 21.07
N GLY A 195 -31.80 10.11 20.68
CA GLY A 195 -30.79 9.83 19.65
C GLY A 195 -29.76 8.78 20.09
N SER A 196 -29.13 8.10 19.14
CA SER A 196 -27.89 7.35 19.35
C SER A 196 -26.77 8.27 19.83
N ARG A 197 -25.89 7.74 20.67
CA ARG A 197 -24.64 8.42 21.10
C ARG A 197 -23.45 8.10 20.20
N ILE A 198 -23.64 7.17 19.26
CA ILE A 198 -22.62 6.65 18.35
C ILE A 198 -22.86 7.21 16.94
N GLU A 199 -24.06 7.01 16.41
CA GLU A 199 -24.48 7.46 15.08
C GLU A 199 -25.40 8.69 15.18
N ALA A 200 -24.91 9.85 14.74
CA ALA A 200 -25.69 11.08 14.81
C ALA A 200 -27.00 10.95 13.99
N ASN A 201 -28.11 11.38 14.59
CA ASN A 201 -29.44 11.49 13.97
C ASN A 201 -30.21 10.17 13.79
N HIS A 202 -29.75 9.07 14.42
CA HIS A 202 -30.50 7.81 14.50
C HIS A 202 -31.23 7.70 15.85
N PRO A 203 -32.46 7.14 15.92
CA PRO A 203 -33.15 6.90 17.18
C PRO A 203 -32.58 5.66 17.89
N ALA A 204 -32.41 5.70 19.20
CA ALA A 204 -31.77 4.64 19.97
C ALA A 204 -32.32 4.45 21.39
N TYR A 205 -32.26 3.21 21.86
CA TYR A 205 -32.38 2.87 23.27
C TYR A 205 -31.02 2.42 23.80
N SER A 206 -30.62 2.98 24.95
CA SER A 206 -29.48 2.48 25.71
C SER A 206 -29.96 1.48 26.76
N TYR A 207 -29.28 0.34 26.83
CA TYR A 207 -29.48 -0.70 27.83
C TYR A 207 -28.18 -0.97 28.57
N SER A 208 -28.26 -1.54 29.76
CA SER A 208 -27.11 -2.06 30.49
C SER A 208 -27.37 -3.46 31.02
N PHE A 209 -26.33 -4.28 31.18
CA PHE A 209 -26.42 -5.55 31.87
C PHE A 209 -25.13 -5.85 32.64
N MET A 210 -25.25 -6.62 33.73
CA MET A 210 -24.11 -7.12 34.48
C MET A 210 -23.81 -8.57 34.12
N LEU A 211 -22.58 -8.84 33.70
CA LEU A 211 -22.04 -10.19 33.49
C LEU A 211 -21.21 -10.59 34.73
N PRO A 212 -21.69 -11.52 35.58
CA PRO A 212 -21.09 -11.79 36.89
C PRO A 212 -19.79 -12.62 36.84
N ALA A 213 -19.56 -13.35 35.75
CA ALA A 213 -18.36 -14.13 35.47
C ALA A 213 -18.04 -14.02 33.97
N SER A 214 -16.76 -14.08 33.59
CA SER A 214 -16.37 -14.01 32.18
C SER A 214 -17.02 -15.12 31.36
N GLY A 215 -17.53 -14.80 30.18
CA GLY A 215 -18.13 -15.79 29.29
C GLY A 215 -18.50 -15.22 27.92
N ARG A 216 -18.82 -16.12 26.99
CA ARG A 216 -19.33 -15.79 25.66
C ARG A 216 -20.80 -15.34 25.74
N VAL A 217 -21.05 -14.09 25.35
CA VAL A 217 -22.38 -13.48 25.29
C VAL A 217 -22.76 -13.25 23.84
N ARG A 218 -23.98 -13.62 23.48
CA ARG A 218 -24.60 -13.29 22.20
C ARG A 218 -25.77 -12.34 22.44
N ILE A 219 -25.87 -11.35 21.57
CA ILE A 219 -26.85 -10.28 21.60
C ILE A 219 -27.49 -10.24 20.21
N ASP A 220 -28.79 -10.48 20.12
CA ASP A 220 -29.59 -10.33 18.90
C ASP A 220 -30.49 -9.10 19.03
N LEU A 221 -30.61 -8.34 17.94
CA LEU A 221 -31.58 -7.25 17.82
C LEU A 221 -32.42 -7.49 16.56
N THR A 222 -33.70 -7.79 16.75
CA THR A 222 -34.62 -8.16 15.66
C THR A 222 -35.74 -7.14 15.49
N SER A 223 -36.23 -6.96 14.26
CA SER A 223 -37.33 -6.04 13.93
C SER A 223 -38.21 -6.62 12.81
N GLU A 224 -39.52 -6.36 12.83
CA GLU A 224 -40.42 -6.66 11.70
C GLU A 224 -40.46 -5.51 10.67
N TYR A 225 -40.45 -4.26 11.14
CA TYR A 225 -40.68 -3.06 10.31
C TYR A 225 -39.47 -2.13 10.14
N GLY A 226 -38.41 -2.32 10.93
CA GLY A 226 -37.19 -1.52 10.92
C GLY A 226 -35.98 -2.25 10.33
N ASP A 227 -34.83 -1.59 10.40
CA ASP A 227 -33.54 -2.09 9.93
C ASP A 227 -32.55 -1.95 11.10
N PRO A 228 -32.48 -2.92 12.03
CA PRO A 228 -31.83 -2.76 13.32
C PRO A 228 -30.31 -2.55 13.19
N VAL A 229 -29.74 -1.81 14.15
CA VAL A 229 -28.29 -1.63 14.32
C VAL A 229 -27.98 -1.75 15.80
N LEU A 230 -27.02 -2.60 16.12
CA LEU A 230 -26.65 -2.96 17.47
C LEU A 230 -25.22 -2.53 17.76
N SER A 231 -24.99 -1.88 18.89
CA SER A 231 -23.65 -1.59 19.42
C SER A 231 -23.50 -2.12 20.84
N LEU A 232 -22.31 -2.66 21.14
CA LEU A 232 -21.92 -3.14 22.46
C LEU A 232 -20.70 -2.34 22.95
N ALA A 233 -20.75 -1.87 24.19
CA ALA A 233 -19.68 -1.12 24.84
C ALA A 233 -19.46 -1.56 26.29
N SER A 234 -18.32 -1.16 26.84
CA SER A 234 -17.99 -1.24 28.26
C SER A 234 -17.53 0.14 28.76
N PRO A 235 -17.26 0.32 30.07
CA PRO A 235 -16.63 1.54 30.58
C PRO A 235 -15.27 1.89 29.95
N ALA A 236 -14.64 0.97 29.22
CA ALA A 236 -13.39 1.21 28.48
C ALA A 236 -13.61 1.68 27.03
N GLY A 237 -14.84 1.69 26.51
CA GLY A 237 -15.18 2.05 25.13
C GLY A 237 -16.05 1.00 24.42
N VAL A 238 -16.33 1.26 23.14
CA VAL A 238 -17.09 0.37 22.24
C VAL A 238 -16.28 -0.91 21.97
N ILE A 239 -16.96 -2.07 22.03
CA ILE A 239 -16.41 -3.42 21.84
C ILE A 239 -16.73 -3.97 20.45
N GLY A 240 -17.84 -3.50 19.85
CA GLY A 240 -18.23 -3.82 18.49
C GLY A 240 -19.61 -3.27 18.15
N ALA A 241 -19.89 -3.18 16.86
CA ALA A 241 -21.18 -2.84 16.29
C ALA A 241 -21.50 -3.82 15.15
N ASN A 242 -22.79 -4.00 14.84
CA ASN A 242 -23.27 -4.77 13.70
C ASN A 242 -24.73 -4.37 13.37
N ASP A 243 -25.09 -4.45 12.10
CA ASP A 243 -26.41 -4.18 11.54
C ASP A 243 -27.10 -5.46 11.03
N ASP A 244 -26.41 -6.29 10.23
CA ASP A 244 -27.01 -7.39 9.47
C ASP A 244 -26.58 -8.83 9.86
N GLY A 245 -25.92 -9.02 11.00
CA GLY A 245 -25.27 -10.28 11.41
C GLY A 245 -26.21 -11.41 11.89
N GLY A 246 -27.52 -11.17 11.87
CA GLY A 246 -28.59 -12.11 12.20
C GLY A 246 -29.43 -12.51 10.96
N PRO A 247 -30.51 -13.29 11.12
CA PRO A 247 -31.34 -13.71 9.99
C PRO A 247 -32.08 -12.52 9.35
N GLY A 248 -31.96 -12.33 8.04
CA GLY A 248 -32.64 -11.24 7.32
C GLY A 248 -31.83 -9.94 7.37
N ARG A 249 -32.39 -8.88 7.97
CA ARG A 249 -31.67 -7.63 8.28
C ARG A 249 -31.46 -7.43 9.78
N ASN A 250 -31.57 -8.51 10.55
CA ASN A 250 -31.49 -8.43 12.00
C ASN A 250 -30.02 -8.37 12.44
N SER A 251 -29.71 -7.67 13.52
CA SER A 251 -28.34 -7.51 14.00
C SER A 251 -27.95 -8.60 15.00
N ARG A 252 -26.65 -8.95 15.03
CA ARG A 252 -26.08 -9.85 16.03
C ARG A 252 -24.66 -9.46 16.42
N ILE A 253 -24.40 -9.39 17.72
CA ILE A 253 -23.04 -9.35 18.28
C ILE A 253 -22.84 -10.60 19.15
N GLU A 254 -21.79 -11.36 18.87
CA GLU A 254 -21.34 -12.45 19.75
C GLU A 254 -19.87 -12.22 20.14
N LYS A 255 -19.58 -12.16 21.45
CA LYS A 255 -18.26 -11.82 22.00
C LYS A 255 -17.97 -12.58 23.28
N TYR A 256 -16.71 -12.97 23.48
CA TYR A 256 -16.22 -13.36 24.81
C TYR A 256 -15.97 -12.10 25.64
N LEU A 257 -16.65 -11.98 26.79
CA LEU A 257 -16.65 -10.79 27.62
C LEU A 257 -16.11 -11.12 29.02
N PRO A 258 -15.19 -10.32 29.60
CA PRO A 258 -14.81 -10.47 31.01
C PRO A 258 -15.98 -10.12 31.95
N ALA A 259 -15.92 -10.54 33.21
CA ALA A 259 -16.91 -10.13 34.20
C ALA A 259 -16.93 -8.60 34.34
N GLY A 260 -18.11 -7.99 34.30
CA GLY A 260 -18.24 -6.52 34.24
C GLY A 260 -19.66 -6.04 33.95
N VAL A 261 -19.82 -4.73 33.81
CA VAL A 261 -21.05 -4.08 33.35
C VAL A 261 -20.85 -3.63 31.91
N TYR A 262 -21.83 -3.91 31.07
CA TYR A 262 -21.82 -3.60 29.64
C TYR A 262 -22.98 -2.68 29.29
N LEU A 263 -22.78 -1.88 28.26
CA LEU A 263 -23.78 -1.02 27.65
C LEU A 263 -24.11 -1.56 26.26
N ILE A 264 -25.39 -1.60 25.94
CA ILE A 264 -25.89 -1.89 24.60
C ILE A 264 -26.59 -0.63 24.09
N GLU A 265 -26.34 -0.26 22.84
CA GLU A 265 -27.17 0.69 22.13
C GLU A 265 -27.92 -0.04 21.01
N ALA A 266 -29.25 -0.03 21.09
CA ALA A 266 -30.15 -0.57 20.08
C ALA A 266 -30.70 0.60 19.26
N THR A 267 -30.16 0.77 18.05
CA THR A 267 -30.51 1.81 17.09
C THR A 267 -30.86 1.16 15.74
N THR A 268 -30.88 1.91 14.65
CA THR A 268 -31.39 1.44 13.36
C THR A 268 -30.79 2.22 12.19
N TYR A 269 -30.62 1.57 11.04
CA TYR A 269 -29.80 2.02 9.91
C TYR A 269 -30.34 3.28 9.21
N LEU A 270 -31.66 3.52 9.23
CA LEU A 270 -32.21 4.77 8.72
C LEU A 270 -32.24 5.81 9.85
N ARG A 271 -31.86 7.05 9.53
CA ARG A 271 -32.03 8.21 10.40
C ARG A 271 -33.49 8.42 10.80
N ALA A 272 -33.72 9.13 11.90
CA ALA A 272 -35.02 9.30 12.53
C ALA A 272 -36.11 9.86 11.58
N ASP A 273 -35.73 10.69 10.60
CA ASP A 273 -36.58 11.30 9.56
C ASP A 273 -36.97 10.34 8.42
N ARG A 274 -36.18 9.29 8.16
CA ARG A 274 -36.33 8.38 7.00
C ARG A 274 -36.88 7.00 7.37
N GLN A 275 -36.93 6.69 8.66
CA GLN A 275 -37.68 5.56 9.19
C GLN A 275 -39.16 5.63 8.79
N PRO A 276 -39.89 4.50 8.74
CA PRO A 276 -41.31 4.54 9.08
C PRO A 276 -41.49 5.29 10.41
N LEU A 277 -42.52 6.13 10.55
CA LEU A 277 -42.74 6.96 11.77
C LEU A 277 -42.64 6.20 13.11
N VAL A 278 -42.83 4.88 13.06
CA VAL A 278 -42.82 3.93 14.16
C VAL A 278 -42.25 2.61 13.62
N ALA A 279 -41.15 2.12 14.19
CA ALA A 279 -40.56 0.79 13.88
C ALA A 279 -40.33 0.00 15.18
N ASP A 280 -40.64 -1.29 15.20
CA ASP A 280 -40.54 -2.15 16.39
C ASP A 280 -39.14 -2.74 16.58
N PHE A 281 -38.81 -3.22 17.78
CA PHE A 281 -37.70 -4.15 17.97
C PHE A 281 -37.85 -5.07 19.17
N GLU A 282 -37.12 -6.19 19.13
CA GLU A 282 -36.83 -7.10 20.24
C GLU A 282 -35.31 -7.28 20.37
N LEU A 283 -34.78 -6.99 21.55
CA LEU A 283 -33.39 -7.19 21.96
C LEU A 283 -33.33 -8.43 22.86
N THR A 284 -32.43 -9.38 22.56
CA THR A 284 -32.17 -10.57 23.39
C THR A 284 -30.68 -10.69 23.69
N VAL A 285 -30.32 -10.74 24.96
CA VAL A 285 -28.96 -10.98 25.47
C VAL A 285 -28.93 -12.35 26.15
N HIS A 286 -28.10 -13.26 25.67
CA HIS A 286 -27.97 -14.60 26.25
C HIS A 286 -26.50 -14.99 26.47
N LEU A 287 -26.26 -15.80 27.50
CA LEU A 287 -24.99 -16.51 27.65
C LEU A 287 -25.00 -17.69 26.69
N VAL A 288 -23.99 -17.76 25.84
CA VAL A 288 -23.75 -18.92 24.99
C VAL A 288 -23.17 -20.02 25.88
N ASP A 289 -23.79 -21.21 25.87
CA ASP A 289 -23.23 -22.38 26.55
C ASP A 289 -21.86 -22.71 25.94
N GLU A 290 -20.79 -22.36 26.64
CA GLU A 290 -19.43 -22.58 26.17
C GLU A 290 -19.07 -24.05 26.05
N VAL A 291 -19.72 -24.99 26.75
CA VAL A 291 -19.47 -26.42 26.53
C VAL A 291 -20.04 -26.85 25.18
N ALA A 292 -21.14 -26.23 24.72
CA ALA A 292 -21.64 -26.42 23.37
C ALA A 292 -20.80 -25.65 22.33
N ALA A 293 -20.39 -24.40 22.61
CA ALA A 293 -19.73 -23.52 21.65
C ALA A 293 -18.20 -23.70 21.53
N GLN A 294 -17.52 -24.23 22.55
CA GLN A 294 -16.13 -24.71 22.45
C GLN A 294 -16.01 -26.00 21.61
N HIS A 295 -17.15 -26.62 21.26
CA HIS A 295 -17.21 -27.75 20.33
C HIS A 295 -17.74 -27.36 18.94
N THR A 296 -17.94 -26.07 18.67
CA THR A 296 -18.33 -25.56 17.34
C THR A 296 -17.36 -24.50 16.84
N TYR A 297 -16.89 -24.67 15.61
CA TYR A 297 -16.24 -23.64 14.82
C TYR A 297 -17.31 -22.81 14.08
N ILE A 298 -17.02 -21.55 13.79
CA ILE A 298 -17.89 -20.64 13.02
C ILE A 298 -17.00 -19.97 11.98
N LEU A 299 -17.22 -20.28 10.71
CA LEU A 299 -16.47 -19.66 9.62
C LEU A 299 -17.02 -18.27 9.33
N LYS A 300 -16.13 -17.29 9.21
CA LYS A 300 -16.36 -15.99 8.57
C LYS A 300 -15.56 -15.95 7.27
N MET A 301 -16.17 -15.45 6.20
CA MET A 301 -15.52 -15.16 4.92
C MET A 301 -15.68 -13.67 4.62
N GLU A 302 -14.60 -13.03 4.14
CA GLU A 302 -14.53 -11.60 3.80
C GLU A 302 -13.81 -11.45 2.45
N GLU A 303 -14.30 -10.55 1.59
CA GLU A 303 -13.57 -10.11 0.40
C GLU A 303 -12.65 -8.94 0.79
N THR A 304 -11.34 -9.07 0.55
CA THR A 304 -10.36 -8.03 0.91
C THR A 304 -9.79 -7.31 -0.29
N LEU A 305 -9.87 -7.91 -1.49
CA LEU A 305 -9.50 -7.28 -2.75
C LEU A 305 -10.24 -7.97 -3.90
N ALA A 306 -11.07 -7.24 -4.63
CA ALA A 306 -11.55 -7.69 -5.94
C ALA A 306 -11.97 -6.50 -6.83
N PRO A 307 -11.50 -6.42 -8.09
CA PRO A 307 -11.84 -5.32 -8.96
C PRO A 307 -13.26 -5.46 -9.54
N ASP A 308 -13.93 -4.34 -9.76
CA ASP A 308 -15.21 -4.29 -10.50
C ASP A 308 -15.04 -4.53 -12.00
N VAL A 309 -13.85 -4.23 -12.54
CA VAL A 309 -13.49 -4.35 -13.97
C VAL A 309 -12.16 -5.09 -14.12
N ALA A 310 -12.08 -6.07 -15.03
CA ALA A 310 -10.85 -6.84 -15.32
C ALA A 310 -10.58 -6.92 -16.82
N ILE A 311 -9.30 -6.92 -17.23
CA ILE A 311 -8.94 -6.97 -18.65
C ILE A 311 -8.80 -8.42 -19.14
N ALA A 312 -9.38 -8.71 -20.30
CA ALA A 312 -9.43 -10.04 -20.89
C ALA A 312 -8.02 -10.58 -21.19
N GLY A 313 -7.70 -11.75 -20.63
CA GLY A 313 -6.40 -12.41 -20.79
C GLY A 313 -5.30 -11.92 -19.85
N GLU A 314 -5.57 -10.93 -18.99
CA GLU A 314 -4.62 -10.47 -17.98
C GLU A 314 -4.88 -11.11 -16.60
N PRO A 315 -3.83 -11.33 -15.79
CA PRO A 315 -3.99 -11.72 -14.40
C PRO A 315 -4.42 -10.53 -13.55
N PHE A 316 -5.49 -10.69 -12.79
CA PHE A 316 -5.88 -9.77 -11.71
C PHE A 316 -5.89 -10.53 -10.38
N MET A 317 -5.60 -9.82 -9.30
CA MET A 317 -5.61 -10.42 -7.96
C MET A 317 -7.02 -10.38 -7.38
N VAL A 318 -7.40 -11.46 -6.71
CA VAL A 318 -8.56 -11.51 -5.84
C VAL A 318 -8.12 -12.06 -4.49
N ASP A 319 -8.40 -11.36 -3.41
CA ASP A 319 -8.03 -11.75 -2.05
C ASP A 319 -9.28 -11.89 -1.18
N PHE A 320 -9.29 -12.94 -0.35
CA PHE A 320 -10.36 -13.24 0.58
C PHE A 320 -9.77 -13.76 1.87
N ARG A 321 -10.29 -13.29 3.00
CA ARG A 321 -9.95 -13.82 4.31
C ARG A 321 -11.00 -14.81 4.74
N VAL A 322 -10.54 -16.00 5.14
CA VAL A 322 -11.34 -16.98 5.87
C VAL A 322 -10.76 -17.10 7.26
N GLY A 323 -11.62 -17.06 8.28
CA GLY A 323 -11.20 -17.28 9.66
C GLY A 323 -12.31 -17.84 10.54
N ASN A 324 -11.91 -18.33 11.71
CA ASN A 324 -12.81 -18.93 12.69
C ASN A 324 -13.11 -17.93 13.80
N VAL A 325 -14.39 -17.59 13.98
CA VAL A 325 -14.89 -16.73 15.08
C VAL A 325 -15.53 -17.55 16.23
N GLY A 326 -15.59 -18.88 16.05
CA GLY A 326 -16.06 -19.86 17.01
C GLY A 326 -15.04 -20.17 18.12
N GLY A 327 -15.40 -21.11 19.00
CA GLY A 327 -14.56 -21.52 20.14
C GLY A 327 -13.85 -22.88 19.96
N GLY A 328 -14.33 -23.73 19.05
CA GLY A 328 -13.69 -25.00 18.73
C GLY A 328 -12.62 -24.85 17.65
N ASP A 329 -11.59 -25.70 17.70
CA ASP A 329 -10.60 -25.83 16.64
C ASP A 329 -11.27 -26.17 15.30
N LEU A 330 -10.73 -25.62 14.20
CA LEU A 330 -11.08 -26.15 12.88
C LEU A 330 -10.52 -27.56 12.77
N PRO A 331 -11.34 -28.58 12.46
CA PRO A 331 -10.85 -29.94 12.33
C PRO A 331 -9.84 -30.04 11.20
N GLU A 332 -8.67 -30.61 11.52
CA GLU A 332 -7.60 -30.86 10.55
C GLU A 332 -8.11 -31.71 9.37
N ASP A 333 -7.72 -31.35 8.15
CA ASP A 333 -8.01 -32.05 6.88
C ASP A 333 -9.48 -32.15 6.40
N TRP A 334 -10.43 -31.36 6.94
CA TRP A 334 -11.86 -31.43 6.55
C TRP A 334 -12.41 -30.34 5.62
N PHE A 335 -11.60 -29.48 4.98
CA PHE A 335 -12.12 -28.57 3.96
C PHE A 335 -11.14 -28.23 2.84
N ALA A 336 -11.68 -27.86 1.68
CA ALA A 336 -10.96 -27.17 0.61
C ALA A 336 -11.51 -25.75 0.45
N ILE A 337 -10.62 -24.81 0.11
CA ILE A 337 -11.04 -23.55 -0.52
C ILE A 337 -11.25 -23.87 -2.00
N VAL A 338 -12.44 -23.52 -2.51
CA VAL A 338 -12.87 -23.79 -3.87
C VAL A 338 -13.13 -22.46 -4.56
N TYR A 339 -12.50 -22.31 -5.72
CA TYR A 339 -12.66 -21.17 -6.60
C TYR A 339 -13.44 -21.62 -7.82
N ALA A 340 -14.52 -20.92 -8.14
CA ALA A 340 -15.25 -21.11 -9.39
C ALA A 340 -15.27 -19.78 -10.16
N ILE A 341 -15.17 -19.87 -11.48
CA ILE A 341 -15.07 -18.72 -12.38
C ILE A 341 -15.97 -19.02 -13.57
N GLY A 342 -16.88 -18.11 -13.91
CA GLY A 342 -17.88 -18.37 -14.95
C GLY A 342 -18.20 -17.18 -15.84
N PRO A 343 -18.17 -17.36 -17.18
CA PRO A 343 -18.79 -16.45 -18.11
C PRO A 343 -20.22 -16.91 -18.44
N ARG A 344 -21.20 -15.99 -18.30
CA ARG A 344 -22.65 -16.12 -18.58
C ARG A 344 -23.58 -16.43 -17.39
N ALA A 345 -24.82 -15.98 -17.59
CA ALA A 345 -25.90 -15.90 -16.62
C ALA A 345 -26.32 -17.26 -16.03
N TYR A 346 -26.49 -17.28 -14.70
CA TYR A 346 -27.24 -18.30 -13.97
C TYR A 346 -28.74 -18.16 -14.25
N ALA A 347 -29.22 -18.82 -15.30
CA ALA A 347 -30.66 -18.98 -15.55
C ALA A 347 -31.21 -20.35 -15.08
N ASP A 348 -30.35 -21.38 -15.00
CA ASP A 348 -30.77 -22.80 -14.91
C ASP A 348 -30.09 -23.60 -13.77
N LEU A 349 -29.53 -22.94 -12.75
CA LEU A 349 -29.05 -23.64 -11.54
C LEU A 349 -30.08 -23.48 -10.41
N GLU A 350 -31.01 -24.44 -10.34
CA GLU A 350 -31.78 -24.72 -9.12
C GLU A 350 -30.79 -25.09 -8.01
N ILE A 351 -30.46 -24.13 -7.15
CA ILE A 351 -29.76 -24.41 -5.89
C ILE A 351 -30.75 -25.18 -5.01
N PRO A 352 -30.46 -26.42 -4.59
CA PRO A 352 -31.31 -27.10 -3.62
C PRO A 352 -31.30 -26.29 -2.32
N SER A 353 -32.47 -25.85 -1.86
CA SER A 353 -32.63 -25.24 -0.54
C SER A 353 -32.45 -26.31 0.55
N SER A 354 -31.21 -26.73 0.79
CA SER A 354 -30.89 -27.69 1.86
C SER A 354 -30.93 -26.97 3.20
N GLU A 355 -31.86 -27.36 4.06
CA GLU A 355 -32.07 -26.83 5.43
C GLU A 355 -30.92 -27.13 6.42
N THR A 356 -29.75 -27.55 5.91
CA THR A 356 -28.51 -27.83 6.62
C THR A 356 -27.40 -26.89 6.18
N VAL A 357 -27.69 -25.59 6.18
CA VAL A 357 -26.67 -24.54 6.14
C VAL A 357 -25.92 -24.58 7.49
N TRP A 358 -24.59 -24.64 7.45
CA TRP A 358 -23.78 -24.53 8.67
C TRP A 358 -23.99 -23.13 9.29
N ASN A 359 -23.87 -23.00 10.62
CA ASN A 359 -23.78 -21.69 11.27
C ASN A 359 -22.45 -21.02 10.89
N ALA A 360 -22.40 -20.43 9.70
CA ALA A 360 -21.32 -19.63 9.17
C ALA A 360 -21.89 -18.25 8.84
N GLY A 361 -21.36 -17.22 9.50
CA GLY A 361 -21.73 -15.84 9.23
C GLY A 361 -20.95 -15.34 8.01
N ALA A 362 -21.61 -15.24 6.87
CA ALA A 362 -21.11 -14.42 5.79
C ALA A 362 -21.34 -12.95 6.16
N SER A 363 -20.29 -12.14 6.20
CA SER A 363 -20.39 -10.70 6.41
C SER A 363 -19.69 -10.00 5.26
N TYR A 364 -20.41 -9.16 4.53
CA TYR A 364 -19.84 -8.37 3.44
C TYR A 364 -19.22 -7.10 4.03
N HIS A 365 -17.89 -7.00 4.01
CA HIS A 365 -17.18 -5.78 4.40
C HIS A 365 -16.15 -5.42 3.34
N SER A 366 -16.12 -4.15 2.94
CA SER A 366 -15.24 -3.60 1.90
C SER A 366 -14.09 -2.76 2.45
N ILE A 367 -13.82 -2.83 3.77
CA ILE A 367 -12.90 -1.91 4.47
C ILE A 367 -11.86 -2.70 5.28
N PRO A 368 -10.55 -2.59 4.95
CA PRO A 368 -9.49 -3.37 5.60
C PRO A 368 -9.33 -3.18 7.12
N GLU A 369 -9.62 -1.99 7.67
CA GLU A 369 -9.44 -1.73 9.11
C GLU A 369 -10.40 -2.53 10.01
N LEU A 370 -11.59 -2.89 9.51
CA LEU A 370 -12.59 -3.67 10.27
C LEU A 370 -12.32 -5.18 10.27
N ALA A 371 -11.61 -5.69 9.24
CA ALA A 371 -11.33 -7.12 9.06
C ALA A 371 -10.42 -7.74 10.15
N SER A 372 -9.66 -6.92 10.88
CA SER A 372 -8.62 -7.40 11.83
C SER A 372 -9.17 -7.81 13.21
N ALA A 373 -10.32 -7.29 13.63
CA ALA A 373 -10.69 -7.27 15.05
C ALA A 373 -11.38 -8.55 15.59
N THR A 374 -11.69 -9.54 14.74
CA THR A 374 -12.49 -10.72 15.15
C THR A 374 -12.04 -12.07 14.58
N SER A 375 -11.14 -12.09 13.60
CA SER A 375 -10.89 -13.26 12.77
C SER A 375 -9.40 -13.62 12.78
N THR A 376 -9.06 -14.83 13.25
CA THR A 376 -7.72 -15.38 13.00
C THR A 376 -7.70 -15.93 11.57
N ALA A 377 -7.02 -15.22 10.67
CA ALA A 377 -6.90 -15.62 9.27
C ALA A 377 -6.25 -17.02 9.17
N ILE A 378 -6.89 -17.92 8.42
CA ILE A 378 -6.33 -19.24 8.11
C ILE A 378 -5.21 -19.03 7.08
N PRO A 379 -3.94 -19.43 7.35
CA PRO A 379 -2.80 -19.13 6.47
C PRO A 379 -2.87 -19.72 5.05
N SER A 380 -3.84 -20.60 4.77
CA SER A 380 -4.05 -21.22 3.46
C SER A 380 -4.92 -20.39 2.50
N ALA A 381 -5.59 -19.33 2.99
CA ALA A 381 -6.32 -18.38 2.17
C ALA A 381 -5.42 -17.18 1.83
N GLY A 382 -4.66 -17.28 0.73
CA GLY A 382 -3.86 -16.18 0.19
C GLY A 382 -4.47 -15.59 -1.09
N PRO A 383 -3.99 -14.41 -1.53
CA PRO A 383 -4.41 -13.79 -2.78
C PRO A 383 -4.24 -14.73 -3.97
N ILE A 384 -5.28 -14.86 -4.80
CA ILE A 384 -5.24 -15.66 -6.03
C ILE A 384 -5.15 -14.78 -7.27
N ALA A 385 -4.30 -15.17 -8.21
CA ALA A 385 -4.27 -14.58 -9.54
C ALA A 385 -5.31 -15.27 -10.44
N VAL A 386 -6.30 -14.51 -10.91
CA VAL A 386 -7.35 -14.97 -11.83
C VAL A 386 -7.08 -14.40 -13.22
N THR A 387 -7.28 -15.20 -14.27
CA THR A 387 -7.19 -14.74 -15.66
C THR A 387 -8.45 -15.16 -16.42
N LEU A 388 -9.19 -14.18 -16.94
CA LEU A 388 -10.43 -14.38 -17.68
C LEU A 388 -10.18 -14.12 -19.18
N PRO A 389 -10.17 -15.15 -20.05
CA PRO A 389 -9.71 -15.01 -21.43
C PRO A 389 -10.79 -14.49 -22.41
N ARG A 390 -11.95 -14.04 -21.93
CA ARG A 390 -13.05 -13.53 -22.77
C ARG A 390 -13.70 -12.33 -22.11
N PRO A 391 -14.05 -11.28 -22.86
CA PRO A 391 -14.84 -10.16 -22.35
C PRO A 391 -16.29 -10.55 -22.04
N GLY A 392 -17.00 -9.63 -21.40
CA GLY A 392 -18.40 -9.72 -21.01
C GLY A 392 -18.60 -9.79 -19.49
N ASN A 393 -19.86 -9.90 -19.07
CA ASN A 393 -20.19 -10.08 -17.66
C ASN A 393 -19.72 -11.45 -17.14
N SER A 394 -18.94 -11.43 -16.06
CA SER A 394 -18.40 -12.61 -15.40
C SER A 394 -18.55 -12.50 -13.89
N TRP A 395 -18.20 -13.57 -13.20
CA TRP A 395 -18.16 -13.62 -11.74
C TRP A 395 -17.00 -14.50 -11.29
N VAL A 396 -16.49 -14.20 -10.10
CA VAL A 396 -15.63 -15.08 -9.30
C VAL A 396 -16.43 -15.51 -8.08
N PHE A 397 -16.46 -16.80 -7.80
CA PHE A 397 -16.98 -17.37 -6.57
C PHE A 397 -15.83 -17.96 -5.77
N VAL A 398 -15.80 -17.65 -4.48
CA VAL A 398 -14.86 -18.25 -3.53
C VAL A 398 -15.63 -18.83 -2.36
N GLY A 399 -15.47 -20.13 -2.15
CA GLY A 399 -16.18 -20.84 -1.10
C GLY A 399 -15.32 -21.84 -0.34
N VAL A 400 -15.74 -22.15 0.88
CA VAL A 400 -15.26 -23.28 1.65
C VAL A 400 -16.16 -24.49 1.36
N GLN A 401 -15.56 -25.60 0.95
CA GLN A 401 -16.20 -26.89 0.76
C GLN A 401 -15.73 -27.87 1.85
N PRO A 402 -16.60 -28.35 2.74
CA PRO A 402 -16.24 -29.39 3.69
C PRO A 402 -16.16 -30.77 3.02
N PHE A 403 -15.16 -31.56 3.40
CA PHE A 403 -15.04 -32.98 3.08
C PHE A 403 -15.55 -33.81 4.26
N GLN A 404 -16.53 -34.69 4.03
CA GLN A 404 -17.00 -35.60 5.06
C GLN A 404 -16.31 -36.96 4.92
N LEU A 405 -15.43 -37.30 5.87
CA LEU A 405 -14.92 -38.67 6.01
C LEU A 405 -16.01 -39.56 6.62
N VAL A 406 -16.54 -40.47 5.82
CA VAL A 406 -17.39 -41.57 6.33
C VAL A 406 -16.46 -42.69 6.83
N GLU A 407 -16.35 -42.84 8.14
CA GLU A 407 -15.36 -43.72 8.80
C GLU A 407 -15.44 -45.20 8.34
N ASP A 408 -16.61 -45.68 7.91
CA ASP A 408 -16.86 -47.10 7.61
C ASP A 408 -16.55 -47.55 6.15
N GLU A 409 -16.37 -46.64 5.18
CA GLU A 409 -16.14 -47.04 3.76
C GLU A 409 -14.86 -46.48 3.11
N GLY A 410 -14.08 -45.64 3.80
CA GLY A 410 -12.84 -45.07 3.24
C GLY A 410 -13.06 -44.24 1.98
N ARG A 411 -14.27 -43.69 1.84
CA ARG A 411 -14.76 -42.96 0.67
C ARG A 411 -15.21 -41.58 1.13
N TYR A 412 -14.60 -40.54 0.56
CA TYR A 412 -15.07 -39.17 0.73
C TYR A 412 -16.43 -39.06 0.03
N ASP A 413 -17.50 -38.89 0.79
CA ASP A 413 -18.77 -38.47 0.21
C ASP A 413 -18.79 -36.95 0.17
N ASN A 414 -19.12 -36.40 -0.99
CA ASN A 414 -19.05 -34.96 -1.22
C ASN A 414 -20.47 -34.42 -1.38
N PRO A 415 -21.09 -33.85 -0.31
CA PRO A 415 -22.49 -33.47 -0.33
C PRO A 415 -22.79 -32.25 -1.22
N GLY A 416 -21.78 -31.66 -1.89
CA GLY A 416 -21.98 -30.52 -2.80
C GLY A 416 -22.43 -29.24 -2.10
N VAL A 417 -22.29 -29.18 -0.76
CA VAL A 417 -22.57 -28.00 0.04
C VAL A 417 -21.33 -27.11 0.02
N PHE A 418 -21.52 -25.84 -0.32
CA PHE A 418 -20.50 -24.80 -0.32
C PHE A 418 -21.02 -23.61 0.48
N HIS A 419 -20.15 -22.96 1.24
CA HIS A 419 -20.41 -21.62 1.79
C HIS A 419 -19.41 -20.66 1.15
N GLY A 420 -19.86 -19.54 0.58
CA GLY A 420 -18.96 -18.68 -0.19
C GLY A 420 -19.60 -17.40 -0.72
N ILE A 421 -18.74 -16.52 -1.24
CA ILE A 421 -19.07 -15.18 -1.71
C ILE A 421 -18.99 -15.15 -3.24
N TRP A 422 -19.91 -14.41 -3.87
CA TRP A 422 -19.92 -14.14 -5.31
C TRP A 422 -19.53 -12.68 -5.57
N ARG A 423 -18.48 -12.48 -6.34
CA ARG A 423 -18.12 -11.16 -6.89
C ARG A 423 -18.49 -11.13 -8.37
N ASN A 424 -19.46 -10.30 -8.72
CA ASN A 424 -19.71 -9.95 -10.12
C ASN A 424 -18.64 -8.96 -10.58
N LEU A 425 -18.12 -9.14 -11.79
CA LEU A 425 -17.18 -8.21 -12.40
C LEU A 425 -17.41 -8.10 -13.92
N ARG A 426 -16.97 -6.99 -14.47
CA ARG A 426 -17.02 -6.70 -15.90
C ARG A 426 -15.68 -7.07 -16.55
N VAL A 427 -15.67 -8.02 -17.49
CA VAL A 427 -14.45 -8.34 -18.24
C VAL A 427 -14.44 -7.59 -19.56
N VAL A 428 -13.35 -6.90 -19.85
CA VAL A 428 -13.26 -5.93 -20.96
C VAL A 428 -12.01 -6.18 -21.80
N THR A 429 -12.03 -5.85 -23.10
CA THR A 429 -10.87 -6.09 -23.98
C THR A 429 -9.71 -5.11 -23.76
N GLY A 430 -9.99 -3.94 -23.18
CA GLY A 430 -9.01 -2.89 -22.88
C GLY A 430 -9.45 -2.04 -21.68
N PRO A 431 -8.73 -0.95 -21.35
CA PRO A 431 -9.14 -0.02 -20.31
C PRO A 431 -10.38 0.80 -20.70
N ILE A 432 -11.20 1.16 -19.71
CA ILE A 432 -12.36 2.06 -19.85
C ILE A 432 -12.05 3.35 -19.12
N TYR A 433 -12.35 4.49 -19.75
CA TYR A 433 -12.23 5.81 -19.14
C TYR A 433 -13.13 6.81 -19.87
N GLY A 434 -13.56 7.84 -19.13
CA GLY A 434 -14.39 8.91 -19.68
C GLY A 434 -13.62 9.82 -20.65
N PRO A 435 -14.24 10.92 -21.14
CA PRO A 435 -13.60 11.84 -22.05
C PRO A 435 -12.36 12.57 -21.46
N VAL A 436 -11.16 12.13 -21.85
CA VAL A 436 -9.85 12.71 -21.48
C VAL A 436 -9.40 13.71 -22.54
N THR A 437 -8.76 14.82 -22.15
CA THR A 437 -8.11 15.72 -23.11
C THR A 437 -6.62 15.38 -23.24
N VAL A 438 -6.14 15.23 -24.47
CA VAL A 438 -4.73 14.96 -24.79
C VAL A 438 -4.24 15.90 -25.89
N SER A 439 -2.92 16.04 -26.05
CA SER A 439 -2.30 16.87 -27.08
C SER A 439 -1.37 16.05 -27.99
N VAL A 440 -1.63 16.10 -29.29
CA VAL A 440 -0.84 15.44 -30.34
C VAL A 440 -0.47 16.48 -31.40
N ASP A 441 0.82 16.59 -31.74
CA ASP A 441 1.37 17.56 -32.69
C ASP A 441 0.95 19.03 -32.45
N GLY A 442 0.63 19.38 -31.20
CA GLY A 442 0.19 20.72 -30.79
C GLY A 442 -1.30 21.02 -31.01
N ALA A 443 -2.10 20.00 -31.38
CA ALA A 443 -3.55 20.06 -31.41
C ALA A 443 -4.15 19.20 -30.29
N ASN A 444 -5.29 19.64 -29.74
CA ASN A 444 -5.95 18.94 -28.63
C ASN A 444 -7.10 18.06 -29.11
N TYR A 445 -7.16 16.86 -28.53
CA TYR A 445 -8.14 15.82 -28.83
C TYR A 445 -8.81 15.37 -27.54
N THR A 446 -10.10 15.06 -27.63
CA THR A 446 -10.84 14.34 -26.60
C THR A 446 -10.83 12.86 -26.96
N VAL A 447 -10.50 12.00 -26.01
CA VAL A 447 -10.44 10.54 -26.17
C VAL A 447 -11.31 9.90 -25.10
N GLU A 448 -12.18 8.98 -25.51
CA GLU A 448 -13.06 8.22 -24.60
C GLU A 448 -12.94 6.73 -24.96
N ALA A 449 -12.88 5.86 -23.95
CA ALA A 449 -12.83 4.42 -24.14
C ALA A 449 -13.99 3.77 -23.38
N ALA A 450 -14.93 3.18 -24.09
CA ALA A 450 -16.15 2.60 -23.54
C ALA A 450 -16.39 1.19 -24.09
N ASP A 451 -16.96 0.31 -23.26
CA ASP A 451 -17.32 -1.06 -23.64
C ASP A 451 -18.78 -1.20 -24.09
N ASP A 452 -19.01 -2.13 -25.02
CA ASP A 452 -20.35 -2.57 -25.41
C ASP A 452 -20.91 -3.67 -24.50
N GLU A 453 -22.15 -4.12 -24.67
CA GLU A 453 -22.77 -5.16 -23.81
C GLU A 453 -21.95 -6.46 -23.69
N ASP A 454 -21.18 -6.82 -24.73
CA ASP A 454 -20.32 -8.01 -24.79
C ASP A 454 -18.91 -7.78 -24.20
N GLY A 455 -18.59 -6.54 -23.78
CA GLY A 455 -17.31 -6.14 -23.17
C GLY A 455 -16.21 -5.81 -24.17
N GLU A 456 -16.56 -5.59 -25.44
CA GLU A 456 -15.62 -5.10 -26.45
C GLU A 456 -15.46 -3.58 -26.27
N VAL A 457 -14.24 -3.15 -25.95
CA VAL A 457 -13.89 -1.74 -25.75
C VAL A 457 -13.61 -1.09 -27.09
N THR A 458 -14.28 0.03 -27.33
CA THR A 458 -14.04 0.91 -28.47
C THR A 458 -13.51 2.26 -27.99
N THR A 459 -12.48 2.77 -28.65
CA THR A 459 -11.91 4.09 -28.35
C THR A 459 -12.33 5.08 -29.43
N THR A 460 -12.96 6.18 -29.02
CA THR A 460 -13.29 7.31 -29.89
C THR A 460 -12.28 8.43 -29.69
N VAL A 461 -11.90 9.10 -30.77
CA VAL A 461 -11.00 10.27 -30.75
C VAL A 461 -11.66 11.38 -31.55
N ALA A 462 -11.84 12.55 -30.93
CA ALA A 462 -12.45 13.73 -31.55
C ALA A 462 -11.57 14.96 -31.35
N SER A 463 -11.47 15.83 -32.35
CA SER A 463 -10.74 17.11 -32.21
C SER A 463 -11.53 18.08 -31.32
N VAL A 464 -10.87 18.68 -30.34
CA VAL A 464 -11.48 19.70 -29.45
C VAL A 464 -11.86 20.96 -30.23
N ALA A 465 -11.17 21.25 -31.34
CA ALA A 465 -11.44 22.41 -32.18
C ALA A 465 -12.61 22.19 -33.18
N ASP A 466 -12.84 20.95 -33.59
CA ASP A 466 -13.92 20.56 -34.52
C ASP A 466 -14.23 19.06 -34.37
N ALA A 467 -15.28 18.74 -33.62
CA ALA A 467 -15.63 17.35 -33.28
C ALA A 467 -16.15 16.53 -34.47
N GLU A 468 -16.49 17.15 -35.61
CA GLU A 468 -16.89 16.44 -36.83
C GLU A 468 -15.71 16.21 -37.82
N ALA A 469 -14.50 16.70 -37.49
CA ALA A 469 -13.32 16.53 -38.33
C ALA A 469 -12.80 15.08 -38.32
N GLU A 470 -12.47 14.57 -39.50
CA GLU A 470 -11.79 13.27 -39.68
C GLU A 470 -10.38 13.33 -39.06
N VAL A 471 -10.08 12.37 -38.18
CA VAL A 471 -8.78 12.23 -37.50
C VAL A 471 -7.95 11.19 -38.26
N ASP A 472 -6.67 11.49 -38.50
CA ASP A 472 -5.72 10.58 -39.16
C ASP A 472 -5.38 9.37 -38.27
N ASP A 473 -5.25 8.18 -38.86
CA ASP A 473 -4.99 6.91 -38.14
C ASP A 473 -3.79 7.02 -37.18
N ALA A 474 -2.72 7.71 -37.55
CA ALA A 474 -1.53 7.86 -36.71
C ALA A 474 -1.78 8.82 -35.53
N VAL A 475 -2.57 9.88 -35.76
CA VAL A 475 -3.00 10.80 -34.70
C VAL A 475 -3.97 10.11 -33.75
N GLN A 476 -4.88 9.29 -34.26
CA GLN A 476 -5.78 8.46 -33.46
C GLN A 476 -4.97 7.50 -32.58
N ALA A 477 -3.98 6.79 -33.13
CA ALA A 477 -3.11 5.89 -32.36
C ALA A 477 -2.33 6.63 -31.25
N LYS A 478 -1.74 7.80 -31.55
CA LYS A 478 -1.03 8.61 -30.55
C LYS A 478 -1.97 9.16 -29.47
N ALA A 479 -3.16 9.62 -29.85
CA ALA A 479 -4.16 10.11 -28.89
C ALA A 479 -4.66 8.99 -27.96
N THR A 480 -5.01 7.82 -28.48
CA THR A 480 -5.39 6.62 -27.71
C THR A 480 -4.29 6.20 -26.74
N TYR A 481 -3.03 6.15 -27.19
CA TYR A 481 -1.89 5.84 -26.32
C TYR A 481 -1.75 6.87 -25.19
N THR A 482 -1.82 8.15 -25.52
CA THR A 482 -1.67 9.26 -24.55
C THR A 482 -2.76 9.25 -23.49
N ALA A 483 -4.02 9.01 -23.88
CA ALA A 483 -5.15 8.95 -22.96
C ALA A 483 -5.09 7.72 -22.04
N ALA A 484 -4.71 6.55 -22.59
CA ALA A 484 -4.49 5.35 -21.79
C ALA A 484 -3.36 5.55 -20.77
N VAL A 485 -2.28 6.24 -21.13
CA VAL A 485 -1.22 6.58 -20.18
C VAL A 485 -1.72 7.58 -19.12
N ALA A 486 -2.53 8.57 -19.49
CA ALA A 486 -3.12 9.49 -18.50
C ALA A 486 -3.96 8.74 -17.45
N GLU A 487 -4.89 7.89 -17.88
CA GLU A 487 -5.91 7.28 -17.00
C GLU A 487 -5.51 5.95 -16.35
N THR A 488 -4.49 5.25 -16.87
CA THR A 488 -4.10 3.91 -16.37
C THR A 488 -2.66 3.83 -15.86
N VAL A 489 -1.91 4.93 -15.97
CA VAL A 489 -0.49 4.98 -15.64
C VAL A 489 -0.13 6.23 -14.82
N LEU A 490 -0.62 7.42 -15.20
CA LEU A 490 -0.41 8.67 -14.47
C LEU A 490 -1.39 8.79 -13.29
N ASP A 491 -2.69 8.55 -13.51
CA ASP A 491 -3.66 8.45 -12.42
C ASP A 491 -3.28 7.28 -11.49
N GLY A 492 -3.23 7.57 -10.19
CA GLY A 492 -2.78 6.63 -9.15
C GLY A 492 -1.31 6.18 -9.26
N ILE A 493 -0.43 6.89 -9.98
CA ILE A 493 0.98 6.49 -10.17
C ILE A 493 1.73 6.24 -8.86
N PHE A 494 1.42 6.98 -7.79
CA PHE A 494 2.05 6.84 -6.49
C PHE A 494 1.48 5.71 -5.61
N GLU A 495 0.29 5.17 -5.93
CA GLU A 495 -0.28 3.99 -5.26
C GLU A 495 0.30 2.67 -5.78
N ARG A 496 1.08 2.69 -6.88
CA ARG A 496 1.65 1.49 -7.48
C ARG A 496 2.60 0.79 -6.48
N PRO A 497 2.47 -0.53 -6.24
CA PRO A 497 3.22 -1.22 -5.17
C PRO A 497 4.75 -1.10 -5.25
N GLY A 498 5.31 -0.96 -6.45
CA GLY A 498 6.75 -0.75 -6.65
C GLY A 498 7.24 0.65 -6.25
N LEU A 499 6.35 1.63 -6.15
CA LEU A 499 6.65 3.03 -5.84
C LEU A 499 6.22 3.44 -4.42
N ALA A 500 5.18 2.82 -3.87
CA ALA A 500 4.66 3.12 -2.54
C ALA A 500 5.70 2.97 -1.39
N GLY A 501 6.76 2.18 -1.61
CA GLY A 501 7.89 2.02 -0.68
C GLY A 501 9.08 2.95 -0.92
N LEU A 502 9.07 3.79 -1.96
CA LEU A 502 10.19 4.67 -2.31
C LEU A 502 10.10 6.03 -1.61
N ALA A 503 11.18 6.42 -0.94
CA ALA A 503 11.32 7.74 -0.35
C ALA A 503 11.98 8.71 -1.34
N ALA A 504 11.30 9.81 -1.68
CA ALA A 504 11.92 10.92 -2.39
C ALA A 504 12.80 11.72 -1.41
N SER A 505 14.12 11.57 -1.50
CA SER A 505 15.09 12.22 -0.61
C SER A 505 16.37 12.64 -1.33
N GLY A 506 17.08 13.62 -0.75
CA GLY A 506 18.31 14.19 -1.33
C GLY A 506 18.05 15.37 -2.28
N GLU A 507 19.08 15.78 -3.03
CA GLU A 507 18.93 16.77 -4.12
C GLU A 507 18.48 16.02 -5.39
N PRO A 508 17.42 16.45 -6.11
CA PRO A 508 16.93 15.70 -7.28
C PRO A 508 17.96 15.58 -8.40
N GLU A 509 18.29 14.34 -8.80
CA GLU A 509 19.19 14.04 -9.92
C GLU A 509 18.38 13.63 -11.16
N SER A 510 18.55 14.35 -12.27
CA SER A 510 17.86 14.04 -13.53
C SER A 510 18.42 12.76 -14.18
N ILE A 511 17.53 11.85 -14.56
CA ILE A 511 17.84 10.68 -15.39
C ILE A 511 17.13 10.79 -16.74
N ASP A 512 17.77 10.34 -17.82
CA ASP A 512 17.17 10.28 -19.16
C ASP A 512 16.83 8.82 -19.50
N VAL A 513 15.54 8.53 -19.69
CA VAL A 513 15.04 7.18 -19.97
C VAL A 513 14.37 7.18 -21.34
N PRO A 514 15.11 6.88 -22.43
CA PRO A 514 14.66 7.22 -23.79
C PRO A 514 13.53 6.33 -24.33
N ASN A 515 13.34 5.13 -23.79
CA ASN A 515 12.20 4.26 -24.08
C ASN A 515 12.06 3.17 -22.98
N ALA A 516 10.90 2.51 -22.95
CA ALA A 516 10.59 1.44 -21.99
C ALA A 516 11.12 0.04 -22.39
N SER A 517 12.16 -0.08 -23.23
CA SER A 517 12.62 -1.40 -23.72
C SER A 517 13.63 -2.09 -22.80
N SER A 518 13.70 -3.42 -22.88
CA SER A 518 14.65 -4.23 -22.11
C SER A 518 16.10 -3.83 -22.38
N THR A 519 16.50 -3.62 -23.64
CA THR A 519 17.85 -3.18 -24.02
C THR A 519 18.20 -1.82 -23.39
N THR A 520 17.27 -0.87 -23.38
CA THR A 520 17.49 0.45 -22.77
C THR A 520 17.65 0.35 -21.25
N LEU A 521 16.79 -0.41 -20.58
CA LEU A 521 16.89 -0.60 -19.12
C LEU A 521 18.15 -1.38 -18.72
N LEU A 522 18.55 -2.40 -19.49
CA LEU A 522 19.83 -3.12 -19.30
C LEU A 522 21.04 -2.19 -19.45
N ARG A 523 21.05 -1.33 -20.47
CA ARG A 523 22.10 -0.32 -20.68
C ARG A 523 22.18 0.65 -19.50
N LEU A 524 21.05 1.24 -19.09
CA LEU A 524 21.00 2.18 -17.97
C LEU A 524 21.46 1.52 -16.65
N PHE A 525 21.05 0.28 -16.41
CA PHE A 525 21.52 -0.50 -15.25
C PHE A 525 23.03 -0.74 -15.29
N GLY A 526 23.57 -1.16 -16.43
CA GLY A 526 25.01 -1.36 -16.62
C GLY A 526 25.82 -0.07 -16.45
N GLU A 527 25.36 1.04 -17.04
CA GLU A 527 25.99 2.37 -16.89
C GLU A 527 26.07 2.81 -15.42
N GLN A 528 24.99 2.61 -14.64
CA GLN A 528 24.99 2.96 -13.22
C GLN A 528 25.84 2.03 -12.36
N TYR A 529 25.87 0.73 -12.67
CA TYR A 529 26.76 -0.22 -12.01
C TYR A 529 28.23 0.19 -12.20
N LEU A 530 28.62 0.54 -13.43
CA LEU A 530 29.96 1.01 -13.77
C LEU A 530 30.33 2.31 -13.04
N GLU A 531 29.41 3.28 -12.98
CA GLU A 531 29.62 4.53 -12.24
C GLU A 531 29.84 4.25 -10.74
N ALA A 532 29.01 3.39 -10.15
CA ALA A 532 29.05 3.05 -8.74
C ALA A 532 30.38 2.42 -8.32
N ILE A 533 30.88 1.41 -9.06
CA ILE A 533 32.16 0.76 -8.73
C ILE A 533 33.36 1.72 -8.92
N ALA A 534 33.29 2.63 -9.88
CA ALA A 534 34.36 3.59 -10.19
C ALA A 534 34.50 4.69 -9.13
N ILE A 535 33.39 5.15 -8.52
CA ILE A 535 33.40 6.12 -7.42
C ILE A 535 34.23 5.63 -6.22
N TRP A 536 34.22 4.31 -5.98
CA TRP A 536 34.90 3.66 -4.87
C TRP A 536 36.25 3.02 -5.22
N GLY A 537 36.67 3.06 -6.50
CA GLY A 537 37.97 2.55 -6.95
C GLY A 537 38.14 1.03 -6.81
N PHE A 538 37.05 0.25 -6.90
CA PHE A 538 37.12 -1.20 -6.73
C PHE A 538 37.87 -1.91 -7.86
N ASP A 539 37.93 -1.30 -9.04
CA ASP A 539 38.79 -1.68 -10.17
C ASP A 539 40.27 -1.65 -9.77
N ASP A 540 40.74 -0.56 -9.16
CA ASP A 540 42.10 -0.44 -8.62
C ASP A 540 42.35 -1.43 -7.46
N VAL A 541 41.38 -1.63 -6.56
CA VAL A 541 41.50 -2.58 -5.43
C VAL A 541 41.74 -4.00 -5.93
N VAL A 542 40.95 -4.48 -6.89
CA VAL A 542 41.10 -5.83 -7.47
C VAL A 542 42.36 -5.93 -8.33
N ALA A 543 42.66 -4.94 -9.18
CA ALA A 543 43.85 -4.94 -10.03
C ALA A 543 45.16 -4.95 -9.23
N ASN A 544 45.18 -4.33 -8.04
CA ASN A 544 46.34 -4.33 -7.14
C ASN A 544 46.36 -5.54 -6.17
N GLY A 545 45.33 -6.41 -6.18
CA GLY A 545 45.23 -7.57 -5.31
C GLY A 545 44.98 -7.23 -3.84
N GLU A 546 44.34 -6.08 -3.58
CA GLU A 546 43.96 -5.63 -2.25
C GLU A 546 42.67 -6.33 -1.78
N VAL A 547 42.47 -6.40 -0.46
CA VAL A 547 41.30 -7.08 0.12
C VAL A 547 40.11 -6.13 0.15
N ILE A 548 39.05 -6.47 -0.58
CA ILE A 548 37.76 -5.79 -0.50
C ILE A 548 37.26 -5.84 0.95
N ASN A 549 36.95 -4.68 1.52
CA ASN A 549 36.40 -4.55 2.88
C ASN A 549 34.87 -4.63 2.80
N PRO A 550 34.19 -5.57 3.48
CA PRO A 550 32.73 -5.64 3.51
C PRO A 550 32.04 -4.31 3.88
N VAL A 551 32.69 -3.49 4.72
CA VAL A 551 32.18 -2.14 5.07
C VAL A 551 32.13 -1.22 3.84
N HIS A 552 33.14 -1.25 2.96
CA HIS A 552 33.11 -0.45 1.73
C HIS A 552 32.07 -0.97 0.73
N VAL A 553 31.79 -2.28 0.72
CA VAL A 553 30.70 -2.85 -0.10
C VAL A 553 29.34 -2.42 0.44
N GLN A 554 29.18 -2.33 1.76
CA GLN A 554 27.97 -1.78 2.39
C GLN A 554 27.83 -0.28 2.09
N GLU A 555 28.90 0.50 2.18
CA GLU A 555 28.90 1.93 1.81
C GLU A 555 28.58 2.15 0.32
N LEU A 556 29.06 1.26 -0.58
CA LEU A 556 28.66 1.23 -1.99
C LEU A 556 27.15 1.01 -2.15
N VAL A 557 26.56 -0.02 -1.52
CA VAL A 557 25.11 -0.29 -1.59
C VAL A 557 24.30 0.90 -1.07
N LEU A 558 24.69 1.50 0.05
CA LEU A 558 24.02 2.67 0.62
C LEU A 558 24.15 3.90 -0.28
N HIS A 559 25.29 4.11 -0.92
CA HIS A 559 25.50 5.20 -1.88
C HIS A 559 24.62 5.06 -3.13
N VAL A 560 24.54 3.84 -3.70
CA VAL A 560 23.70 3.57 -4.88
C VAL A 560 22.21 3.70 -4.53
N ALA A 561 21.80 3.32 -3.31
CA ALA A 561 20.44 3.53 -2.82
C ALA A 561 20.09 5.02 -2.61
N ASP A 562 21.01 5.82 -2.08
CA ASP A 562 20.83 7.28 -1.97
C ASP A 562 20.72 7.94 -3.36
N LYS A 563 21.56 7.53 -4.32
CA LYS A 563 21.46 7.97 -5.72
C LYS A 563 20.12 7.58 -6.35
N ALA A 564 19.63 6.36 -6.11
CA ALA A 564 18.33 5.92 -6.58
C ALA A 564 17.17 6.76 -6.00
N ALA A 565 17.26 7.16 -4.73
CA ALA A 565 16.28 8.05 -4.08
C ALA A 565 16.30 9.47 -4.66
N GLN A 566 17.49 10.00 -5.00
CA GLN A 566 17.65 11.30 -5.67
C GLN A 566 17.06 11.31 -7.09
N GLN A 567 17.26 10.22 -7.84
CA GLN A 567 16.65 10.04 -9.17
C GLN A 567 15.13 9.90 -9.07
N TYR A 568 14.63 9.10 -8.12
CA TYR A 568 13.19 9.01 -7.88
C TYR A 568 12.56 10.36 -7.51
N ALA A 569 13.25 11.19 -6.71
CA ALA A 569 12.78 12.52 -6.36
C ALA A 569 12.68 13.48 -7.56
N ALA A 570 13.51 13.31 -8.60
CA ALA A 570 13.39 14.06 -9.84
C ALA A 570 12.20 13.58 -10.69
N LEU A 571 12.02 12.26 -10.80
CA LEU A 571 10.91 11.64 -11.52
C LEU A 571 9.56 11.97 -10.89
N SER A 572 9.41 11.78 -9.58
CA SER A 572 8.15 12.08 -8.86
C SER A 572 7.73 13.54 -9.00
N ALA A 573 8.68 14.48 -8.90
CA ALA A 573 8.43 15.90 -9.12
C ALA A 573 7.99 16.22 -10.56
N ARG A 574 8.48 15.49 -11.57
CA ARG A 574 8.00 15.60 -12.96
C ARG A 574 6.58 15.04 -13.08
N TRP A 575 6.28 13.89 -12.50
CA TRP A 575 4.97 13.24 -12.60
C TRP A 575 3.87 14.07 -11.94
N THR A 576 4.11 14.63 -10.74
CA THR A 576 3.18 15.58 -10.10
C THR A 576 2.94 16.85 -10.94
N ALA A 577 3.93 17.29 -11.72
CA ALA A 577 3.73 18.39 -12.67
C ALA A 577 2.88 17.96 -13.89
N LEU A 578 2.99 16.70 -14.33
CA LEU A 578 2.18 16.15 -15.43
C LEU A 578 0.72 15.94 -15.03
N GLU A 579 0.40 15.53 -13.80
CA GLU A 579 -0.98 15.45 -13.28
C GLU A 579 -1.72 16.80 -13.44
N LEU A 580 -1.03 17.92 -13.17
CA LEU A 580 -1.56 19.27 -13.35
C LEU A 580 -1.73 19.67 -14.83
N VAL A 581 -0.89 19.14 -15.72
CA VAL A 581 -1.00 19.37 -17.18
C VAL A 581 -2.15 18.56 -17.77
N ALA A 582 -2.27 17.28 -17.38
CA ALA A 582 -3.32 16.36 -17.83
C ALA A 582 -4.71 16.88 -17.47
N SER A 583 -4.90 17.33 -16.22
CA SER A 583 -6.16 17.94 -15.74
C SER A 583 -6.46 19.33 -16.32
N GLY A 584 -5.49 19.99 -16.96
CA GLY A 584 -5.59 21.37 -17.44
C GLY A 584 -5.68 21.51 -18.97
N THR A 585 -4.54 21.38 -19.65
CA THR A 585 -4.42 21.59 -21.11
C THR A 585 -4.42 20.29 -21.90
N GLY A 586 -4.45 19.14 -21.22
CA GLY A 586 -4.27 17.82 -21.78
C GLY A 586 -2.82 17.40 -21.87
N LEU A 587 -2.56 16.11 -21.63
CA LEU A 587 -1.22 15.52 -21.61
C LEU A 587 -0.64 15.44 -23.04
N PRO A 588 0.60 15.91 -23.29
CA PRO A 588 1.28 15.72 -24.57
C PRO A 588 1.73 14.27 -24.80
N PHE A 589 1.66 13.79 -26.05
CA PHE A 589 2.13 12.44 -26.43
C PHE A 589 3.58 12.14 -25.99
N GLU A 590 4.50 13.09 -26.20
CA GLU A 590 5.92 12.90 -25.83
C GLU A 590 6.11 12.79 -24.31
N ASP A 591 5.31 13.54 -23.53
CA ASP A 591 5.35 13.46 -22.07
C ASP A 591 4.77 12.13 -21.57
N ALA A 592 3.69 11.64 -22.17
CA ALA A 592 3.13 10.32 -21.89
C ALA A 592 4.08 9.17 -22.25
N PHE A 593 4.77 9.27 -23.39
CA PHE A 593 5.75 8.26 -23.79
C PHE A 593 6.95 8.23 -22.83
N ALA A 594 7.50 9.39 -22.48
CA ALA A 594 8.58 9.50 -21.50
C ALA A 594 8.15 9.02 -20.10
N LEU A 595 6.91 9.32 -19.68
CA LEU A 595 6.34 8.85 -18.41
C LEU A 595 6.35 7.32 -18.31
N GLN A 596 5.90 6.61 -19.35
CA GLN A 596 5.90 5.14 -19.35
C GLN A 596 7.33 4.58 -19.24
N ALA A 597 8.30 5.20 -19.91
CA ALA A 597 9.71 4.81 -19.84
C ALA A 597 10.31 5.04 -18.44
N GLU A 598 10.15 6.24 -17.89
CA GLU A 598 10.61 6.60 -16.54
C GLU A 598 10.00 5.70 -15.45
N LEU A 599 8.72 5.37 -15.58
CA LEU A 599 8.02 4.49 -14.65
C LEU A 599 8.53 3.05 -14.75
N ALA A 600 8.77 2.57 -15.98
CA ALA A 600 9.36 1.25 -16.18
C ALA A 600 10.77 1.15 -15.57
N TYR A 601 11.55 2.24 -15.62
CA TYR A 601 12.84 2.35 -14.94
C TYR A 601 12.70 2.40 -13.41
N ALA A 602 11.79 3.20 -12.88
CA ALA A 602 11.59 3.35 -11.43
C ALA A 602 11.13 2.05 -10.74
N GLU A 603 10.12 1.37 -11.28
CA GLU A 603 9.59 0.13 -10.68
C GLU A 603 10.53 -1.07 -10.78
N ARG A 604 11.39 -1.10 -11.81
CA ARG A 604 12.25 -2.27 -12.11
C ARG A 604 13.66 -2.13 -11.57
N ILE A 605 14.22 -0.91 -11.56
CA ILE A 605 15.60 -0.67 -11.16
C ILE A 605 15.65 0.07 -9.82
N LEU A 606 15.02 1.24 -9.71
CA LEU A 606 15.10 2.04 -8.48
C LEU A 606 14.49 1.33 -7.27
N ALA A 607 13.32 0.69 -7.43
CA ALA A 607 12.66 -0.08 -6.37
C ALA A 607 13.53 -1.22 -5.84
N SER A 608 14.15 -2.02 -6.72
CA SER A 608 15.03 -3.13 -6.35
C SER A 608 16.30 -2.67 -5.64
N ILE A 609 16.89 -1.56 -6.09
CA ILE A 609 18.07 -0.95 -5.48
C ILE A 609 17.73 -0.38 -4.09
N ALA A 610 16.63 0.36 -3.96
CA ALA A 610 16.20 0.95 -2.69
C ALA A 610 15.87 -0.13 -1.64
N ALA A 611 15.25 -1.24 -2.04
CA ALA A 611 15.01 -2.39 -1.17
C ALA A 611 16.32 -2.99 -0.64
N ALA A 612 17.32 -3.21 -1.50
CA ALA A 612 18.64 -3.68 -1.08
C ALA A 612 19.36 -2.68 -0.16
N GLY A 613 19.23 -1.37 -0.42
CA GLY A 613 19.72 -0.30 0.45
C GLY A 613 19.09 -0.30 1.84
N SER A 614 17.77 -0.50 1.92
CA SER A 614 17.04 -0.62 3.18
C SER A 614 17.59 -1.80 4.02
N ILE A 615 17.69 -2.99 3.41
CA ILE A 615 18.26 -4.18 4.06
C ILE A 615 19.70 -3.91 4.53
N ALA A 616 20.53 -3.31 3.68
CA ALA A 616 21.91 -2.96 4.01
C ALA A 616 22.04 -1.90 5.13
N SER A 617 21.01 -1.07 5.35
CA SER A 617 20.97 -0.08 6.43
C SER A 617 20.56 -0.68 7.79
N GLN A 618 19.80 -1.78 7.77
CA GLN A 618 19.35 -2.49 8.97
C GLN A 618 20.42 -3.45 9.52
N ALA A 619 21.25 -4.05 8.66
CA ALA A 619 22.40 -4.84 9.08
C ALA A 619 23.53 -3.96 9.64
N GLY A 620 24.03 -4.26 10.84
CA GLY A 620 25.23 -3.61 11.36
C GLY A 620 26.47 -3.89 10.50
N PRO A 621 27.56 -3.10 10.59
CA PRO A 621 28.75 -3.29 9.78
C PRO A 621 29.39 -4.68 9.93
N GLY A 622 29.20 -5.53 8.91
CA GLY A 622 29.65 -6.92 8.89
C GLY A 622 28.74 -7.93 9.62
N GLU A 623 27.48 -7.58 9.92
CA GLU A 623 26.47 -8.52 10.43
C GLU A 623 25.74 -9.25 9.28
N MET A 624 25.24 -10.45 9.55
CA MET A 624 24.39 -11.17 8.59
C MET A 624 22.99 -10.56 8.55
N VAL A 625 22.43 -10.44 7.35
CA VAL A 625 21.06 -10.00 7.08
C VAL A 625 20.04 -10.95 7.77
N PRO A 626 18.92 -10.43 8.33
CA PRO A 626 17.82 -11.27 8.80
C PRO A 626 17.30 -12.22 7.71
N ALA A 627 17.19 -13.50 8.05
CA ALA A 627 16.92 -14.56 7.07
C ALA A 627 15.54 -14.45 6.39
N ASP A 628 14.57 -13.83 7.06
CA ASP A 628 13.21 -13.59 6.59
C ASP A 628 13.11 -12.46 5.55
N GLU A 629 13.82 -11.34 5.75
CA GLU A 629 13.96 -10.30 4.72
C GLU A 629 14.74 -10.81 3.50
N PHE A 630 15.80 -11.60 3.74
CA PHE A 630 16.60 -12.23 2.70
C PHE A 630 15.78 -13.20 1.83
N ASP A 631 14.98 -14.07 2.45
CA ASP A 631 14.08 -15.00 1.75
C ASP A 631 12.97 -14.29 0.96
N ALA A 632 12.59 -13.06 1.32
CA ALA A 632 11.62 -12.28 0.56
C ALA A 632 12.19 -11.82 -0.79
N LEU A 633 13.40 -11.24 -0.81
CA LEU A 633 14.05 -10.80 -2.06
C LEU A 633 14.49 -12.01 -2.92
N MET A 634 15.01 -13.07 -2.32
CA MET A 634 15.42 -14.29 -3.05
C MET A 634 14.26 -14.96 -3.82
N ARG A 635 13.02 -14.82 -3.36
CA ARG A 635 11.83 -15.29 -4.09
C ARG A 635 11.51 -14.45 -5.34
N GLN A 636 11.92 -13.18 -5.38
CA GLN A 636 11.78 -12.33 -6.57
C GLN A 636 12.91 -12.59 -7.58
N ALA A 637 14.14 -12.84 -7.11
CA ALA A 637 15.31 -13.11 -7.93
C ALA A 637 15.30 -14.48 -8.66
N SER A 638 14.32 -15.36 -8.41
CA SER A 638 14.31 -16.75 -8.91
C SER A 638 13.90 -16.92 -10.39
N CYS A 639 14.15 -15.93 -11.24
CA CYS A 639 13.83 -15.99 -12.67
C CYS A 639 15.05 -16.38 -13.53
N ARG A 640 14.81 -16.96 -14.72
CA ARG A 640 15.83 -17.10 -15.79
C ARG A 640 15.42 -16.18 -16.94
N ALA A 641 15.94 -14.94 -16.99
CA ALA A 641 15.46 -14.00 -18.01
C ALA A 641 16.46 -12.92 -18.47
N ALA A 642 17.39 -12.42 -17.65
CA ALA A 642 18.52 -11.57 -18.07
C ALA A 642 19.72 -11.74 -17.12
N SER A 643 20.92 -11.38 -17.55
CA SER A 643 22.17 -11.46 -16.78
C SER A 643 22.92 -10.13 -16.70
N LEU A 644 23.81 -10.01 -15.72
CA LEU A 644 24.68 -8.85 -15.56
C LEU A 644 25.63 -8.67 -16.77
N GLY A 645 25.98 -9.77 -17.44
CA GLY A 645 26.73 -9.73 -18.70
C GLY A 645 25.96 -9.02 -19.81
N ASP A 646 24.66 -9.31 -19.96
CA ASP A 646 23.81 -8.64 -20.96
C ASP A 646 23.71 -7.13 -20.69
N ALA A 647 23.70 -6.71 -19.41
CA ALA A 647 23.72 -5.30 -19.02
C ALA A 647 25.06 -4.61 -19.34
N PHE A 648 26.19 -5.28 -19.10
CA PHE A 648 27.51 -4.76 -19.48
C PHE A 648 27.70 -4.69 -21.00
N GLU A 649 27.23 -5.69 -21.75
CA GLU A 649 27.22 -5.65 -23.23
C GLU A 649 26.33 -4.50 -23.75
N ALA A 650 25.15 -4.30 -23.17
CA ALA A 650 24.27 -3.17 -23.50
C ALA A 650 24.88 -1.80 -23.17
N ALA A 651 25.67 -1.72 -22.09
CA ALA A 651 26.47 -0.54 -21.71
C ALA A 651 27.76 -0.35 -22.54
N GLY A 652 28.08 -1.27 -23.46
CA GLY A 652 29.24 -1.17 -24.35
C GLY A 652 30.60 -1.49 -23.68
N VAL A 653 30.60 -2.32 -22.65
CA VAL A 653 31.82 -2.79 -21.97
C VAL A 653 32.67 -3.68 -22.89
N GLU A 654 33.99 -3.43 -22.94
CA GLU A 654 34.93 -4.26 -23.70
C GLU A 654 35.39 -5.52 -22.93
N ASP A 655 35.58 -5.44 -21.61
CA ASP A 655 36.02 -6.55 -20.74
C ASP A 655 34.93 -6.93 -19.72
N VAL A 656 33.92 -7.65 -20.21
CA VAL A 656 32.78 -8.13 -19.41
C VAL A 656 33.24 -9.15 -18.35
N GLU A 657 34.26 -9.97 -18.66
CA GLU A 657 34.73 -11.04 -17.77
C GLU A 657 35.39 -10.47 -16.51
N ALA A 658 36.22 -9.43 -16.64
CA ALA A 658 36.84 -8.76 -15.48
C ALA A 658 35.80 -8.16 -14.53
N LEU A 659 34.72 -7.57 -15.06
CA LEU A 659 33.65 -6.99 -14.24
C LEU A 659 32.75 -8.05 -13.58
N LEU A 660 32.48 -9.17 -14.25
CA LEU A 660 31.79 -10.30 -13.63
C LEU A 660 32.65 -10.95 -12.52
N ALA A 661 33.97 -10.96 -12.66
CA ALA A 661 34.88 -11.40 -11.60
C ALA A 661 34.90 -10.45 -10.40
N LEU A 662 34.85 -9.13 -10.63
CA LEU A 662 34.68 -8.12 -9.58
C LEU A 662 33.33 -8.26 -8.86
N ASP A 663 32.23 -8.39 -9.61
CA ASP A 663 30.88 -8.64 -9.08
C ASP A 663 30.86 -9.87 -8.15
N ALA A 664 31.49 -10.97 -8.57
CA ALA A 664 31.60 -12.19 -7.77
C ALA A 664 32.36 -11.97 -6.44
N GLU A 665 33.43 -11.18 -6.42
CA GLU A 665 34.15 -10.83 -5.19
C GLU A 665 33.38 -9.81 -4.32
N LEU A 666 32.62 -8.88 -4.91
CA LEU A 666 31.72 -7.98 -4.16
C LEU A 666 30.59 -8.77 -3.46
N ARG A 667 29.90 -9.65 -4.19
CA ARG A 667 28.88 -10.57 -3.65
C ARG A 667 29.44 -11.45 -2.53
N ALA A 668 30.65 -12.00 -2.71
CA ALA A 668 31.29 -12.84 -1.69
C ALA A 668 31.69 -12.10 -0.40
N ASN A 669 31.73 -10.76 -0.41
CA ASN A 669 31.96 -9.93 0.77
C ASN A 669 30.65 -9.42 1.41
N LEU A 670 29.56 -9.29 0.65
CA LEU A 670 28.25 -8.88 1.16
C LEU A 670 27.11 -9.38 0.25
N ASP A 671 26.39 -10.43 0.68
CA ASP A 671 25.37 -11.11 -0.14
C ASP A 671 24.25 -10.16 -0.66
N VAL A 672 23.90 -9.11 0.11
CA VAL A 672 22.85 -8.14 -0.27
C VAL A 672 23.18 -7.36 -1.55
N PHE A 673 24.47 -7.25 -1.91
CA PHE A 673 24.91 -6.56 -3.12
C PHE A 673 24.39 -7.24 -4.40
N GLY A 674 24.40 -8.59 -4.42
CA GLY A 674 23.87 -9.37 -5.53
C GLY A 674 22.34 -9.34 -5.62
N LEU A 675 21.66 -9.32 -4.47
CA LEU A 675 20.19 -9.40 -4.38
C LEU A 675 19.47 -8.29 -5.16
N GLY A 676 19.85 -7.02 -4.95
CA GLY A 676 19.21 -5.89 -5.64
C GLY A 676 19.44 -5.93 -7.15
N SER A 677 20.65 -6.33 -7.55
CA SER A 677 21.03 -6.46 -8.96
C SER A 677 20.25 -7.57 -9.67
N ASP A 678 20.17 -8.75 -9.07
CA ASP A 678 19.46 -9.90 -9.66
C ASP A 678 17.95 -9.66 -9.73
N ALA A 679 17.37 -9.00 -8.72
CA ALA A 679 15.97 -8.58 -8.73
C ALA A 679 15.68 -7.59 -9.87
N ALA A 680 16.55 -6.58 -10.05
CA ALA A 680 16.40 -5.60 -11.12
C ALA A 680 16.51 -6.24 -12.52
N LEU A 681 17.53 -7.06 -12.75
CA LEU A 681 17.70 -7.80 -14.01
C LEU A 681 16.49 -8.70 -14.31
N CYS A 682 15.94 -9.37 -13.29
CA CYS A 682 14.72 -10.17 -13.44
C CYS A 682 13.48 -9.32 -13.81
N ALA A 683 13.32 -8.14 -13.21
CA ALA A 683 12.21 -7.24 -13.48
C ALA A 683 12.28 -6.62 -14.90
N VAL A 684 13.50 -6.29 -15.36
CA VAL A 684 13.77 -5.74 -16.70
C VAL A 684 13.36 -6.71 -17.81
N ALA A 685 13.63 -8.01 -17.66
CA ALA A 685 13.37 -9.00 -18.71
C ALA A 685 11.87 -9.24 -19.01
N GLY A 686 10.95 -8.69 -18.21
CA GLY A 686 9.51 -8.69 -18.48
C GLY A 686 9.03 -7.56 -19.41
N VAL A 687 9.76 -6.45 -19.50
CA VAL A 687 9.20 -5.16 -19.93
C VAL A 687 8.67 -5.16 -21.38
N ASP A 688 9.40 -5.71 -22.34
CA ASP A 688 8.97 -5.73 -23.75
C ASP A 688 7.65 -6.50 -23.95
N ARG A 689 7.42 -7.53 -23.12
CA ARG A 689 6.18 -8.31 -23.13
C ARG A 689 5.00 -7.53 -22.57
N GLU A 690 5.25 -6.70 -21.55
CA GLU A 690 4.25 -5.82 -20.96
C GLU A 690 3.90 -4.68 -21.92
N ASN A 691 4.88 -4.04 -22.55
CA ASN A 691 4.66 -3.02 -23.58
C ASN A 691 3.83 -3.58 -24.74
N ALA A 692 4.17 -4.77 -25.25
CA ALA A 692 3.41 -5.43 -26.30
C ALA A 692 1.96 -5.75 -25.88
N ARG A 693 1.73 -6.13 -24.62
CA ARG A 693 0.37 -6.34 -24.07
C ARG A 693 -0.39 -5.03 -23.91
N PHE A 694 0.27 -3.96 -23.49
CA PHE A 694 -0.34 -2.63 -23.36
C PHE A 694 -0.85 -2.15 -24.72
N LEU A 695 0.00 -2.16 -25.76
CA LEU A 695 -0.41 -1.80 -27.13
C LEU A 695 -1.54 -2.71 -27.67
N THR A 696 -1.48 -4.01 -27.38
CA THR A 696 -2.53 -4.97 -27.79
C THR A 696 -3.88 -4.65 -27.15
N ARG A 697 -3.92 -4.29 -25.86
CA ARG A 697 -5.14 -3.90 -25.13
C ARG A 697 -5.79 -2.62 -25.68
N LEU A 698 -4.97 -1.72 -26.23
CA LEU A 698 -5.43 -0.48 -26.85
C LEU A 698 -5.82 -0.63 -28.33
N GLY A 699 -5.70 -1.83 -28.90
CA GLY A 699 -5.89 -2.08 -30.33
C GLY A 699 -4.86 -1.39 -31.23
N ILE A 700 -3.77 -0.87 -30.66
CA ILE A 700 -2.75 -0.10 -31.40
C ILE A 700 -1.84 -1.06 -32.16
N SER A 701 -1.88 -0.96 -33.48
CA SER A 701 -0.98 -1.66 -34.41
C SER A 701 -0.09 -0.70 -35.22
N ASP A 702 -0.01 0.57 -34.78
CA ASP A 702 0.77 1.60 -35.44
C ASP A 702 2.28 1.28 -35.38
N PRO A 703 3.00 1.30 -36.54
CA PRO A 703 4.39 0.90 -36.61
C PRO A 703 5.37 1.93 -36.00
N GLU A 704 4.99 3.19 -35.84
CA GLU A 704 5.82 4.21 -35.18
C GLU A 704 5.82 3.98 -33.67
N ILE A 705 4.64 3.88 -33.06
CA ILE A 705 4.48 3.57 -31.63
C ILE A 705 5.07 2.20 -31.28
N ALA A 706 4.88 1.19 -32.15
CA ALA A 706 5.49 -0.12 -31.96
C ALA A 706 7.02 -0.10 -32.06
N ALA A 707 7.61 0.74 -32.93
CA ALA A 707 9.06 0.90 -33.04
C ALA A 707 9.65 1.67 -31.85
N MET A 708 8.96 2.68 -31.32
CA MET A 708 9.36 3.41 -30.11
C MET A 708 9.42 2.51 -28.86
N ASN A 709 8.64 1.43 -28.83
CA ASN A 709 8.57 0.46 -27.72
C ASN A 709 9.34 -0.85 -28.00
N ALA A 710 10.05 -0.96 -29.12
CA ALA A 710 10.79 -2.16 -29.48
C ALA A 710 12.19 -2.21 -28.81
N PRO A 711 12.72 -3.40 -28.50
CA PRO A 711 14.09 -3.53 -28.02
C PRO A 711 15.11 -3.11 -29.10
N ASP A 712 16.03 -2.24 -28.70
CA ASP A 712 17.18 -1.86 -29.53
C ASP A 712 18.02 -3.08 -29.88
N ARG A 713 18.47 -3.16 -31.15
CA ARG A 713 19.36 -4.24 -31.59
C ARG A 713 20.76 -4.03 -31.04
N ALA A 714 21.23 -4.97 -30.23
CA ALA A 714 22.64 -5.10 -29.87
C ALA A 714 23.53 -5.18 -31.13
N PRO A 715 24.74 -4.58 -31.12
CA PRO A 715 25.72 -4.75 -32.19
C PRO A 715 26.25 -6.19 -32.23
N GLU A 716 26.37 -6.79 -33.42
CA GLU A 716 26.91 -8.15 -33.56
C GLU A 716 28.41 -8.21 -33.18
N PRO A 717 28.83 -9.08 -32.22
CA PRO A 717 30.23 -9.22 -31.85
C PRO A 717 31.04 -10.03 -32.87
N VAL A 718 32.30 -9.62 -33.08
CA VAL A 718 33.24 -10.29 -34.00
C VAL A 718 34.10 -11.29 -33.21
N VAL A 719 33.97 -12.58 -33.50
CA VAL A 719 34.65 -13.66 -32.75
C VAL A 719 35.72 -14.35 -33.59
N GLU A 720 36.97 -14.37 -33.11
CA GLU A 720 38.00 -15.35 -33.51
C GLU A 720 38.32 -16.28 -32.33
N ALA A 721 38.38 -17.59 -32.58
CA ALA A 721 38.52 -18.60 -31.53
C ALA A 721 39.93 -19.21 -31.44
N THR A 722 40.46 -19.36 -30.23
CA THR A 722 41.72 -20.06 -29.93
C THR A 722 41.49 -21.10 -28.82
N PRO A 723 42.03 -22.33 -28.90
CA PRO A 723 41.76 -23.35 -27.89
C PRO A 723 42.56 -23.10 -26.59
N VAL A 724 41.88 -23.16 -25.46
CA VAL A 724 42.41 -22.87 -24.12
C VAL A 724 42.85 -24.16 -23.42
N ALA A 725 43.98 -24.11 -22.70
CA ALA A 725 44.45 -25.21 -21.85
C ALA A 725 43.55 -25.37 -20.60
N PRO A 726 43.45 -26.56 -19.98
CA PRO A 726 42.62 -26.73 -18.79
C PRO A 726 43.09 -25.82 -17.65
N GLU A 727 42.19 -25.00 -17.12
CA GLU A 727 42.51 -23.99 -16.10
C GLU A 727 43.03 -24.62 -14.79
N PRO A 728 44.02 -24.00 -14.12
CA PRO A 728 44.51 -24.48 -12.83
C PRO A 728 43.42 -24.44 -11.75
N TYR A 729 43.55 -25.28 -10.72
CA TYR A 729 42.72 -25.16 -9.53
C TYR A 729 43.08 -23.88 -8.78
N ARG A 730 42.11 -22.97 -8.62
CA ARG A 730 42.19 -21.77 -7.77
C ARG A 730 41.67 -22.11 -6.39
N LEU A 731 42.57 -22.19 -5.40
CA LEU A 731 42.22 -22.57 -4.03
C LEU A 731 42.85 -21.64 -2.99
N ARG A 732 42.27 -21.59 -1.79
CA ARG A 732 42.79 -20.85 -0.62
C ARG A 732 43.21 -21.87 0.45
N ILE A 733 44.34 -21.66 1.13
CA ILE A 733 44.71 -22.45 2.32
C ILE A 733 43.89 -21.93 3.50
N ILE A 734 43.24 -22.82 4.24
CA ILE A 734 42.44 -22.46 5.42
C ILE A 734 43.11 -22.92 6.72
N ALA A 735 42.94 -22.16 7.80
CA ALA A 735 43.44 -22.50 9.14
C ALA A 735 42.49 -22.04 10.26
N SER A 736 42.32 -22.85 11.32
CA SER A 736 41.47 -22.54 12.47
C SER A 736 42.09 -23.01 13.80
N LEU A 737 41.83 -22.30 14.90
CA LEU A 737 42.26 -22.72 16.23
C LEU A 737 41.24 -23.72 16.82
N ARG A 738 41.73 -24.81 17.39
CA ARG A 738 40.93 -25.82 18.10
C ARG A 738 40.93 -25.55 19.61
N GLY A 739 39.91 -26.03 20.31
CA GLY A 739 39.77 -25.85 21.78
C GLY A 739 40.84 -26.53 22.63
N ASP A 740 41.72 -27.34 22.02
CA ASP A 740 42.90 -27.94 22.65
C ASP A 740 44.22 -27.20 22.31
N GLY A 741 44.14 -26.04 21.67
CA GLY A 741 45.28 -25.19 21.31
C GLY A 741 46.02 -25.59 20.03
N ARG A 742 45.60 -26.66 19.33
CA ARG A 742 46.15 -27.04 18.02
C ARG A 742 45.55 -26.19 16.91
N VAL A 743 46.31 -25.99 15.83
CA VAL A 743 45.81 -25.31 14.62
C VAL A 743 45.51 -26.34 13.54
N GLU A 744 44.23 -26.43 13.15
CA GLU A 744 43.73 -27.27 12.08
C GLU A 744 43.82 -26.52 10.75
N HIS A 745 44.31 -27.17 9.69
CA HIS A 745 44.45 -26.54 8.38
C HIS A 745 43.92 -27.42 7.24
N GLY A 746 43.71 -26.83 6.07
CA GLY A 746 43.23 -27.52 4.87
C GLY A 746 43.24 -26.58 3.67
N VAL A 747 42.43 -26.87 2.66
CA VAL A 747 42.17 -25.92 1.57
C VAL A 747 40.67 -25.71 1.37
N GLU A 748 40.33 -24.56 0.82
CA GLU A 748 39.01 -24.23 0.30
C GLU A 748 39.10 -24.11 -1.23
N LEU A 749 38.28 -24.89 -1.94
CA LEU A 749 38.20 -24.94 -3.40
C LEU A 749 36.72 -24.97 -3.77
N TYR A 750 36.27 -24.06 -4.64
CA TYR A 750 34.86 -23.89 -5.03
C TYR A 750 33.88 -23.82 -3.82
N GLY A 751 34.28 -23.11 -2.76
CA GLY A 751 33.50 -22.95 -1.52
C GLY A 751 33.48 -24.20 -0.60
N GLN A 752 34.09 -25.32 -0.99
CA GLN A 752 34.14 -26.55 -0.20
C GLN A 752 35.46 -26.70 0.56
N HIS A 753 35.40 -27.16 1.82
CA HIS A 753 36.56 -27.39 2.68
C HIS A 753 37.11 -28.81 2.52
N PHE A 754 38.33 -28.92 2.00
CA PHE A 754 39.09 -30.16 1.92
C PHE A 754 40.07 -30.22 3.09
N LEU A 755 39.76 -31.08 4.07
CA LEU A 755 40.50 -31.22 5.33
C LEU A 755 41.35 -32.51 5.34
N PRO A 756 42.62 -32.46 4.91
CA PRO A 756 43.47 -33.64 4.76
C PRO A 756 43.73 -34.40 6.08
N PRO A 757 44.19 -35.66 6.04
CA PRO A 757 44.70 -36.34 7.23
C PRO A 757 45.94 -35.62 7.80
N SER A 758 46.31 -35.87 9.06
CA SER A 758 47.50 -35.29 9.73
C SER A 758 47.58 -33.75 9.79
N ARG A 759 46.51 -33.04 9.45
CA ARG A 759 46.39 -31.57 9.31
C ARG A 759 46.44 -30.72 10.60
N LEU A 760 46.96 -31.25 11.70
CA LEU A 760 46.97 -30.56 12.99
C LEU A 760 48.40 -30.14 13.34
N LEU A 761 48.64 -28.82 13.36
CA LEU A 761 49.87 -28.25 13.92
C LEU A 761 49.79 -28.31 15.45
N PRO A 762 50.75 -28.97 16.15
CA PRO A 762 50.75 -29.05 17.61
C PRO A 762 50.81 -27.67 18.29
N ALA A 763 50.16 -27.55 19.45
CA ALA A 763 50.16 -26.32 20.24
C ALA A 763 51.59 -25.89 20.62
N ASP A 764 52.42 -26.87 20.97
CA ASP A 764 53.82 -26.78 21.40
C ASP A 764 54.86 -26.95 20.26
N ALA A 765 54.42 -26.84 18.99
CA ALA A 765 55.30 -26.95 17.82
C ALA A 765 56.52 -25.99 17.89
N PRO A 766 57.77 -26.49 17.73
CA PRO A 766 58.96 -25.65 17.78
C PRO A 766 58.97 -24.54 16.71
N ALA A 767 59.36 -23.33 17.11
CA ALA A 767 59.42 -22.20 16.21
C ALA A 767 60.36 -22.46 15.02
N GLY A 768 59.88 -22.18 13.81
CA GLY A 768 60.59 -22.36 12.54
C GLY A 768 60.41 -23.74 11.89
N GLN A 769 59.91 -24.75 12.61
CA GLN A 769 59.73 -26.12 12.09
C GLN A 769 58.45 -26.25 11.25
N TRP A 770 58.62 -26.69 10.00
CA TRP A 770 57.50 -27.03 9.11
C TRP A 770 56.89 -28.39 9.43
N TYR A 771 55.56 -28.40 9.51
CA TYR A 771 54.70 -29.58 9.51
C TYR A 771 53.94 -29.60 8.19
N ALA A 772 53.71 -30.79 7.63
CA ALA A 772 52.87 -30.98 6.46
C ALA A 772 51.63 -31.80 6.85
N SER A 773 50.50 -31.51 6.23
CA SER A 773 49.36 -32.40 6.23
C SER A 773 49.68 -33.67 5.42
N GLY A 774 48.77 -34.64 5.44
CA GLY A 774 48.65 -35.59 4.36
C GLY A 774 48.10 -34.93 3.10
N GLU A 775 47.88 -35.73 2.07
CA GLU A 775 47.47 -35.28 0.75
C GLU A 775 46.06 -34.70 0.73
N VAL A 776 45.89 -33.63 -0.05
CA VAL A 776 44.61 -33.04 -0.40
C VAL A 776 44.12 -33.73 -1.66
N GLU A 777 43.06 -34.52 -1.54
CA GLU A 777 42.43 -35.22 -2.66
C GLU A 777 41.22 -34.44 -3.17
N VAL A 778 41.18 -34.19 -4.49
CA VAL A 778 40.05 -33.59 -5.22
C VAL A 778 39.73 -34.53 -6.38
N GLU A 779 38.46 -34.92 -6.52
CA GLU A 779 38.01 -35.84 -7.59
C GLU A 779 38.82 -37.16 -7.66
N GLY A 780 39.27 -37.66 -6.50
CA GLY A 780 40.08 -38.88 -6.37
C GLY A 780 41.56 -38.72 -6.71
N HIS A 781 42.03 -37.49 -7.00
CA HIS A 781 43.42 -37.19 -7.35
C HIS A 781 44.07 -36.28 -6.31
N SER A 782 45.32 -36.57 -5.98
CA SER A 782 46.13 -35.73 -5.10
C SER A 782 46.53 -34.44 -5.82
N ILE A 783 46.17 -33.29 -5.25
CA ILE A 783 46.55 -31.97 -5.79
C ILE A 783 47.71 -31.34 -5.01
N GLY A 784 48.10 -31.90 -3.88
CA GLY A 784 49.24 -31.44 -3.08
C GLY A 784 49.08 -31.60 -1.56
N VAL A 785 49.95 -30.95 -0.81
CA VAL A 785 49.97 -30.94 0.67
C VAL A 785 50.02 -29.53 1.24
N VAL A 786 49.22 -29.28 2.28
CA VAL A 786 49.30 -28.05 3.08
C VAL A 786 50.49 -28.15 4.03
N ARG A 787 51.17 -27.03 4.25
CA ARG A 787 52.29 -26.91 5.18
C ARG A 787 52.05 -25.74 6.12
N ALA A 788 52.37 -25.95 7.40
CA ALA A 788 52.26 -24.92 8.43
C ALA A 788 53.48 -24.93 9.35
N ARG A 789 53.90 -23.76 9.84
CA ARG A 789 54.88 -23.63 10.94
C ARG A 789 54.53 -22.50 11.89
N ARG A 790 54.89 -22.65 13.17
CA ARG A 790 54.87 -21.54 14.12
C ARG A 790 56.15 -20.72 13.99
N LEU A 791 56.07 -19.41 14.05
CA LEU A 791 57.19 -18.47 14.04
C LEU A 791 57.58 -18.06 15.47
N ALA A 792 58.76 -17.46 15.62
CA ALA A 792 59.28 -17.03 16.92
C ALA A 792 58.47 -15.88 17.56
N ASP A 793 57.66 -15.17 16.77
CA ASP A 793 56.73 -14.12 17.20
C ASP A 793 55.30 -14.66 17.49
N GLY A 794 55.11 -15.98 17.45
CA GLY A 794 53.84 -16.66 17.73
C GLY A 794 52.96 -16.94 16.51
N ARG A 795 53.14 -16.19 15.41
CA ARG A 795 52.35 -16.33 14.17
C ARG A 795 52.50 -17.70 13.53
N ILE A 796 51.50 -18.10 12.75
CA ILE A 796 51.55 -19.29 11.90
C ILE A 796 51.84 -18.86 10.46
N GLU A 797 52.83 -19.47 9.83
CA GLU A 797 53.05 -19.35 8.38
C GLU A 797 52.48 -20.58 7.68
N LEU A 798 51.67 -20.35 6.66
CA LEU A 798 51.04 -21.33 5.79
C LEU A 798 51.78 -21.40 4.44
N GLY A 799 51.63 -22.51 3.73
CA GLY A 799 52.11 -22.67 2.36
C GLY A 799 51.65 -23.99 1.79
N PHE A 800 51.73 -24.13 0.47
CA PHE A 800 51.31 -25.35 -0.23
C PHE A 800 52.51 -25.98 -0.94
N ARG A 801 52.46 -27.29 -1.16
CA ARG A 801 53.24 -27.93 -2.22
C ARG A 801 52.27 -28.65 -3.13
N ASP A 802 52.39 -28.44 -4.43
CA ASP A 802 51.55 -29.12 -5.41
C ASP A 802 51.91 -30.62 -5.53
N ALA A 803 51.18 -31.35 -6.38
CA ALA A 803 51.43 -32.76 -6.65
C ALA A 803 52.81 -33.05 -7.27
N ASN A 804 53.44 -32.07 -7.94
CA ASN A 804 54.81 -32.17 -8.46
C ASN A 804 55.87 -31.95 -7.35
N GLY A 805 55.45 -31.45 -6.19
CA GLY A 805 56.28 -31.12 -5.06
C GLY A 805 56.80 -29.67 -5.09
N ASP A 806 56.40 -28.85 -6.06
CA ASP A 806 56.80 -27.45 -6.16
C ASP A 806 56.12 -26.60 -5.08
N ALA A 807 56.84 -25.62 -4.55
CA ALA A 807 56.35 -24.80 -3.44
C ALA A 807 55.50 -23.65 -3.98
N VAL A 808 54.20 -23.68 -3.67
CA VAL A 808 53.26 -22.61 -4.00
C VAL A 808 53.04 -21.77 -2.75
N GLU A 809 53.53 -20.54 -2.76
CA GLU A 809 53.46 -19.61 -1.63
C GLU A 809 52.31 -18.62 -1.84
N PRO A 810 51.26 -18.61 -0.98
CA PRO A 810 50.26 -17.55 -1.01
C PRO A 810 50.89 -16.18 -0.72
N GLY A 811 50.39 -15.13 -1.37
CA GLY A 811 50.74 -13.74 -1.05
C GLY A 811 50.40 -13.40 0.40
N ILE A 812 49.19 -13.76 0.85
CA ILE A 812 48.78 -13.70 2.26
C ILE A 812 48.92 -15.09 2.87
N ARG A 813 50.02 -15.31 3.61
CA ARG A 813 50.38 -16.62 4.21
C ARG A 813 50.60 -16.62 5.71
N PHE A 814 50.47 -15.48 6.39
CA PHE A 814 50.73 -15.36 7.82
C PHE A 814 49.43 -15.16 8.60
N VAL A 815 49.19 -16.01 9.59
CA VAL A 815 48.04 -15.95 10.49
C VAL A 815 48.52 -15.61 11.90
N ALA A 816 48.04 -14.51 12.46
CA ALA A 816 48.17 -14.20 13.88
C ALA A 816 46.88 -14.62 14.59
N ASP A 817 46.99 -15.28 15.75
CA ASP A 817 45.89 -15.66 16.65
C ASP A 817 44.56 -16.06 15.95
N PRO A 818 44.54 -17.21 15.23
CA PRO A 818 43.36 -17.63 14.51
C PRO A 818 42.16 -17.82 15.47
N PRO A 819 40.96 -17.35 15.09
CA PRO A 819 39.76 -17.48 15.91
C PRO A 819 39.40 -18.95 16.19
N LEU A 820 38.84 -19.20 17.38
CA LEU A 820 38.43 -20.52 17.84
C LEU A 820 37.26 -21.05 16.99
N GLY A 821 37.50 -22.12 16.24
CA GLY A 821 36.48 -22.81 15.43
C GLY A 821 36.08 -22.11 14.13
N ILE A 822 36.65 -20.94 13.81
CA ILE A 822 36.43 -20.22 12.55
C ILE A 822 37.69 -20.39 11.68
N PHE A 823 37.52 -20.64 10.38
CA PHE A 823 38.62 -20.76 9.44
C PHE A 823 38.99 -19.40 8.84
N VAL A 824 40.25 -18.99 8.98
CA VAL A 824 40.85 -17.89 8.21
C VAL A 824 41.49 -18.42 6.93
N ARG A 825 41.50 -17.60 5.88
CA ARG A 825 41.92 -17.96 4.52
C ARG A 825 43.24 -17.29 4.14
N SER A 826 44.07 -17.97 3.35
CA SER A 826 45.15 -17.35 2.60
C SER A 826 44.61 -16.58 1.39
N SER A 827 45.48 -15.85 0.69
CA SER A 827 45.18 -15.46 -0.69
C SER A 827 44.94 -16.70 -1.56
N VAL A 828 44.27 -16.52 -2.70
CA VAL A 828 44.18 -17.59 -3.71
C VAL A 828 45.59 -17.97 -4.16
N ILE A 829 45.77 -19.25 -4.43
CA ILE A 829 46.90 -19.81 -5.16
C ILE A 829 46.40 -20.65 -6.32
N GLU A 830 47.13 -20.59 -7.44
CA GLU A 830 46.90 -21.45 -8.59
C GLU A 830 47.75 -22.71 -8.46
N VAL A 831 47.08 -23.87 -8.51
CA VAL A 831 47.68 -25.20 -8.47
C VAL A 831 47.38 -25.87 -9.80
N PRO A 832 48.39 -26.31 -10.59
CA PRO A 832 48.14 -27.00 -11.85
C PRO A 832 47.20 -28.20 -11.64
N ARG A 833 46.23 -28.39 -12.54
CA ARG A 833 45.47 -29.65 -12.54
C ARG A 833 46.44 -30.78 -12.88
N PRO A 834 46.36 -31.94 -12.20
CA PRO A 834 47.12 -33.12 -12.61
C PRO A 834 46.82 -33.44 -14.07
N GLU A 835 47.85 -33.71 -14.88
CA GLU A 835 47.61 -34.28 -16.21
C GLU A 835 46.96 -35.65 -16.04
N VAL A 836 45.66 -35.73 -16.35
CA VAL A 836 44.96 -37.01 -16.46
C VAL A 836 45.55 -37.70 -17.68
N ALA A 837 46.51 -38.59 -17.46
CA ALA A 837 46.96 -39.51 -18.49
C ALA A 837 45.75 -40.35 -18.91
N GLU A 838 45.22 -40.11 -20.10
CA GLU A 838 44.11 -40.88 -20.65
C GLU A 838 44.47 -42.38 -20.59
N GLU A 839 43.77 -43.14 -19.75
CA GLU A 839 43.81 -44.60 -19.81
C GLU A 839 43.22 -45.01 -21.16
N GLY A 840 44.10 -45.28 -22.12
CA GLY A 840 43.72 -45.54 -23.49
C GLY A 840 42.71 -46.67 -23.59
N SER A 841 41.50 -46.33 -24.03
CA SER A 841 40.48 -47.31 -24.39
C SER A 841 40.97 -48.12 -25.59
N SER A 842 41.31 -49.37 -25.33
CA SER A 842 41.65 -50.34 -26.38
C SER A 842 40.39 -50.92 -27.01
N GLU A 843 40.22 -50.61 -28.31
CA GLU A 843 39.24 -51.16 -29.28
C GLU A 843 37.77 -50.74 -29.15
#